data_AF-A0A9D7CY42-F1
#
_entry.id   AF-A0A9D7CY42-F1
#
_cell.length_a   1.000
_cell.length_b   1.000
_cell.length_c   1.000
_cell.angle_alpha   90.00
_cell.angle_beta   90.00
_cell.angle_gamma   90.00
#
_symmetry.space_group_name_H-M   'P 1'
#
loop_
_entity.id
_entity.type
_entity.pdbx_description
1 polymer ?
#
loop_
_entity_poly.entity_id
_entity_poly.type
_entity_poly.pdbx_seq_one_letter_code
_entity_poly.pdbx_strand_id
1 'polypeptide(L)'
;MRIALTYNLKLSNAEEEAEFDAPETIEALSAAMARAGHQVERVEVSGPASHLVARLEAFAPDLIFNTAEGRRGRMRRGFYAALFEELGMVATGADAYTLCITLDKTLTKKTLAGFGIPSPRGRLLTRASLRDGGLDDLPFPVIVKPNFEGSSKGIFQSNVAEDAIQLGRVVDQLLAKYPEGVAVERYIAGVDVRVSRIDGIATLAPVEIDIAGEYKRRFNILDFELKHKHPEAVQFRTLDAKGATPPAIGQQVADRVSALADRAFDALGIRDVGSIDFRVGLDGEVYFLSATAIPSFDPDSALFVATKNLGIDYTGTVMAVVRAAAARSGLLPLLDATKPRSRSRRTALRVGFAFNMKRIESSNGDDREAEYDSPETIDAISKAIESHGHTVVPLEATVDFPRVLTSANVDVVFNIAEGISGRNREAQVPNLCELLGVPFSGSDSATLSICLDKTLCKRMLRDVDTPGFQLLVTGREKLRPLRYPVIVKPNAEGTSKGISLKSVADDETRVRELAREIIERYGQPAIVEEYIKGREFTVGLLGERRPRVLPPMEVIFLGGHQRPVYDYECKQEWEKHVRYECPAQLTKEELRAIERVCRTTFMQLGCRDVARIDLRMTPEGKIYVLEVNPLPGLTPDYSDLCLIANAIGIDYHTLIGEIMSGAIKRWRERTFGERDRDVESERRPSGEPQGATAAAPPPAASAALAETPATPPTAAN
;
A
#
# COMPACT_ATOMS: atom_id res chain seq x y z
N MET A 1 -12.29 -2.98 -20.21
CA MET A 1 -11.34 -2.64 -19.13
C MET A 1 -11.67 -3.40 -17.85
N ARG A 2 -10.69 -3.51 -16.96
CA ARG A 2 -10.83 -3.88 -15.54
C ARG A 2 -10.93 -2.59 -14.75
N ILE A 3 -12.07 -2.35 -14.12
CA ILE A 3 -12.36 -1.12 -13.41
C ILE A 3 -12.51 -1.41 -11.92
N ALA A 4 -11.71 -0.78 -11.08
CA ALA A 4 -11.91 -0.81 -9.63
C ALA A 4 -12.86 0.32 -9.24
N LEU A 5 -14.01 0.01 -8.65
CA LEU A 5 -14.91 1.00 -8.05
C LEU A 5 -14.50 1.19 -6.60
N THR A 6 -13.82 2.31 -6.28
CA THR A 6 -13.41 2.63 -4.91
C THR A 6 -14.45 3.53 -4.24
N TYR A 7 -14.95 3.12 -3.07
CA TYR A 7 -16.04 3.81 -2.37
C TYR A 7 -15.90 3.73 -0.85
N ASN A 8 -16.52 4.68 -0.16
CA ASN A 8 -16.82 4.61 1.27
C ASN A 8 -18.25 4.10 1.44
N LEU A 9 -18.47 3.01 2.19
CA LEU A 9 -19.79 2.47 2.41
C LEU A 9 -20.54 3.28 3.49
N LYS A 10 -21.75 3.76 3.16
CA LYS A 10 -22.68 4.36 4.11
C LYS A 10 -23.44 3.27 4.86
N LEU A 11 -23.33 3.24 6.19
CA LEU A 11 -23.99 2.25 7.05
C LEU A 11 -25.12 2.86 7.88
N SER A 12 -25.15 4.18 8.01
CA SER A 12 -26.10 4.92 8.82
C SER A 12 -26.46 6.28 8.18
N ASN A 13 -27.52 6.90 8.69
CA ASN A 13 -27.87 8.29 8.36
C ASN A 13 -27.17 9.31 9.28
N ALA A 14 -26.07 8.90 9.92
CA ALA A 14 -25.26 9.80 10.72
C ALA A 14 -24.59 10.85 9.84
N GLU A 15 -24.37 12.03 10.41
CA GLU A 15 -23.77 13.16 9.69
C GLU A 15 -22.32 12.89 9.28
N GLU A 16 -21.63 12.01 10.00
CA GLU A 16 -20.26 11.58 9.72
C GLU A 16 -20.14 10.76 8.42
N GLU A 17 -21.23 10.10 7.99
CA GLU A 17 -21.28 9.25 6.79
C GLU A 17 -22.08 9.87 5.65
N ALA A 18 -22.43 11.15 5.76
CA ALA A 18 -23.28 11.86 4.80
C ALA A 18 -22.66 12.01 3.39
N GLU A 19 -21.35 11.88 3.30
CA GLU A 19 -20.60 11.94 2.05
C GLU A 19 -20.31 10.55 1.46
N PHE A 20 -20.71 9.47 2.15
CA PHE A 20 -20.48 8.09 1.73
C PHE A 20 -21.60 7.57 0.82
N ASP A 21 -21.27 6.59 -0.01
CA ASP A 21 -22.20 6.02 -0.98
C ASP A 21 -23.12 4.99 -0.33
N ALA A 22 -24.42 5.08 -0.66
CA ALA A 22 -25.40 4.08 -0.28
C ALA A 22 -25.17 2.77 -1.07
N PRO A 23 -25.52 1.59 -0.49
CA PRO A 23 -25.41 0.30 -1.18
C PRO A 23 -26.04 0.30 -2.58
N GLU A 24 -27.17 0.98 -2.76
CA GLU A 24 -27.90 1.08 -4.02
C GLU A 24 -27.12 1.87 -5.08
N THR A 25 -26.39 2.92 -4.67
CA THR A 25 -25.54 3.71 -5.57
C THR A 25 -24.33 2.88 -6.02
N ILE A 26 -23.70 2.15 -5.11
CA ILE A 26 -22.56 1.27 -5.41
C ILE A 26 -22.98 0.16 -6.38
N GLU A 27 -24.15 -0.45 -6.15
CA GLU A 27 -24.74 -1.44 -7.05
C GLU A 27 -25.03 -0.85 -8.44
N ALA A 28 -25.67 0.33 -8.49
CA ALA A 28 -26.01 1.00 -9.75
C ALA A 28 -24.77 1.33 -10.59
N LEU A 29 -23.72 1.90 -9.98
CA LEU A 29 -22.44 2.18 -10.63
C LEU A 29 -21.78 0.90 -11.15
N SER A 30 -21.69 -0.11 -10.29
CA SER A 30 -21.09 -1.39 -10.64
C SER A 30 -21.84 -2.08 -11.78
N ALA A 31 -23.18 -2.05 -11.74
CA ALA A 31 -24.03 -2.64 -12.77
C ALA A 31 -23.95 -1.85 -14.09
N ALA A 32 -23.85 -0.51 -14.05
CA ALA A 32 -23.68 0.31 -15.24
C ALA A 32 -22.38 -0.04 -15.99
N MET A 33 -21.25 -0.06 -15.29
CA MET A 33 -19.95 -0.42 -15.88
C MET A 33 -19.91 -1.89 -16.34
N ALA A 34 -20.55 -2.81 -15.59
CA ALA A 34 -20.66 -4.21 -16.01
C ALA A 34 -21.53 -4.39 -17.27
N ARG A 35 -22.66 -3.68 -17.38
CA ARG A 35 -23.51 -3.66 -18.59
C ARG A 35 -22.77 -3.11 -19.80
N ALA A 36 -21.85 -2.17 -19.60
CA ALA A 36 -20.96 -1.66 -20.65
C ALA A 36 -19.83 -2.65 -21.03
N GLY A 37 -19.81 -3.86 -20.47
CA GLY A 37 -18.87 -4.91 -20.82
C GLY A 37 -17.53 -4.84 -20.08
N HIS A 38 -17.46 -4.17 -18.94
CA HIS A 38 -16.25 -4.06 -18.14
C HIS A 38 -16.23 -5.03 -16.96
N GLN A 39 -15.04 -5.52 -16.59
CA GLN A 39 -14.87 -6.27 -15.36
C GLN A 39 -14.77 -5.28 -14.21
N VAL A 40 -15.72 -5.31 -13.28
CA VAL A 40 -15.76 -4.36 -12.16
C VAL A 40 -15.42 -5.07 -10.85
N GLU A 41 -14.47 -4.53 -10.09
CA GLU A 41 -14.25 -4.93 -8.69
C GLU A 41 -14.68 -3.81 -7.75
N ARG A 42 -15.51 -4.14 -6.77
CA ARG A 42 -15.95 -3.24 -5.70
C ARG A 42 -14.89 -3.21 -4.60
N VAL A 43 -14.27 -2.05 -4.39
CA VAL A 43 -13.19 -1.86 -3.44
C VAL A 43 -13.60 -0.87 -2.36
N GLU A 44 -14.22 -1.37 -1.30
CA GLU A 44 -14.44 -0.56 -0.11
C GLU A 44 -13.09 -0.13 0.51
N VAL A 45 -12.93 1.17 0.75
CA VAL A 45 -11.65 1.75 1.20
C VAL A 45 -11.51 1.81 2.73
N SER A 46 -12.52 1.35 3.48
CA SER A 46 -12.48 1.34 4.94
C SER A 46 -11.32 0.46 5.46
N GLY A 47 -10.55 0.97 6.43
CA GLY A 47 -9.45 0.25 7.06
C GLY A 47 -8.07 0.85 6.78
N PRO A 48 -6.98 0.11 7.06
CA PRO A 48 -5.62 0.55 6.77
C PRO A 48 -5.40 0.73 5.27
N ALA A 49 -4.77 1.83 4.86
CA ALA A 49 -4.46 2.08 3.45
C ALA A 49 -3.62 0.96 2.80
N SER A 50 -2.77 0.28 3.58
CA SER A 50 -2.00 -0.89 3.10
C SER A 50 -2.86 -2.02 2.56
N HIS A 51 -4.04 -2.27 3.15
CA HIS A 51 -4.96 -3.30 2.67
C HIS A 51 -5.60 -2.89 1.34
N LEU A 52 -5.95 -1.60 1.20
CA LEU A 52 -6.44 -1.06 -0.06
C LEU A 52 -5.38 -1.21 -1.17
N VAL A 53 -4.12 -0.86 -0.89
CA VAL A 53 -3.02 -1.03 -1.85
C VAL A 53 -2.90 -2.48 -2.27
N ALA A 54 -2.84 -3.42 -1.32
CA ALA A 54 -2.73 -4.85 -1.62
C ALA A 54 -3.89 -5.34 -2.51
N ARG A 55 -5.13 -4.92 -2.23
CA ARG A 55 -6.30 -5.27 -3.04
C ARG A 55 -6.22 -4.67 -4.45
N LEU A 56 -5.86 -3.40 -4.58
CA LEU A 56 -5.71 -2.76 -5.88
C LEU A 56 -4.56 -3.37 -6.68
N GLU A 57 -3.44 -3.75 -6.06
CA GLU A 57 -2.32 -4.41 -6.74
C GLU A 57 -2.65 -5.84 -7.17
N ALA A 58 -3.43 -6.56 -6.35
CA ALA A 58 -3.92 -7.91 -6.65
C ALA A 58 -4.98 -7.90 -7.75
N PHE A 59 -5.85 -6.88 -7.74
CA PHE A 59 -6.79 -6.66 -8.83
C PHE A 59 -6.08 -6.11 -10.07
N ALA A 60 -5.07 -5.26 -9.98
CA ALA A 60 -4.43 -4.60 -11.13
C ALA A 60 -5.47 -3.98 -12.11
N PRO A 61 -6.22 -2.95 -11.68
CA PRO A 61 -7.18 -2.25 -12.52
C PRO A 61 -6.49 -1.51 -13.67
N ASP A 62 -7.17 -1.43 -14.82
CA ASP A 62 -6.77 -0.52 -15.91
C ASP A 62 -7.14 0.93 -15.53
N LEU A 63 -8.24 1.09 -14.78
CA LEU A 63 -8.80 2.38 -14.36
C LEU A 63 -9.53 2.22 -13.02
N ILE A 64 -9.46 3.22 -12.16
CA ILE A 64 -10.20 3.31 -10.90
C ILE A 64 -11.37 4.28 -11.11
N PHE A 65 -12.59 3.83 -10.93
CA PHE A 65 -13.75 4.71 -10.79
C PHE A 65 -13.84 5.13 -9.32
N ASN A 66 -13.38 6.34 -9.01
CA ASN A 66 -13.27 6.79 -7.62
C ASN A 66 -14.47 7.61 -7.18
N THR A 67 -15.14 7.13 -6.13
CA THR A 67 -16.08 7.92 -5.31
C THR A 67 -15.58 8.05 -3.86
N ALA A 68 -14.46 7.43 -3.52
CA ALA A 68 -13.92 7.39 -2.17
C ALA A 68 -13.21 8.67 -1.73
N GLU A 69 -13.31 8.96 -0.44
CA GLU A 69 -12.59 10.02 0.28
C GLU A 69 -12.09 9.55 1.66
N GLY A 70 -11.00 10.16 2.13
CA GLY A 70 -10.46 9.93 3.46
C GLY A 70 -11.40 10.38 4.57
N ARG A 71 -11.15 9.95 5.82
CA ARG A 71 -12.05 10.20 6.96
C ARG A 71 -11.67 11.37 7.86
N ARG A 72 -10.46 11.94 7.72
CA ARG A 72 -9.91 12.90 8.72
C ARG A 72 -9.16 14.06 8.08
N GLY A 73 -9.31 15.23 8.69
CA GLY A 73 -8.54 16.43 8.36
C GLY A 73 -9.01 17.16 7.10
N ARG A 74 -8.32 18.27 6.81
CA ARG A 74 -8.65 19.20 5.72
C ARG A 74 -8.29 18.68 4.32
N MET A 75 -7.46 17.65 4.22
CA MET A 75 -7.04 17.03 2.95
C MET A 75 -7.77 15.72 2.64
N ARG A 76 -8.80 15.37 3.42
CA ARG A 76 -9.38 14.03 3.38
C ARG A 76 -9.90 13.63 1.99
N ARG A 77 -10.50 14.55 1.24
CA ARG A 77 -10.98 14.29 -0.12
C ARG A 77 -9.87 13.96 -1.10
N GLY A 78 -8.70 14.59 -0.95
CA GLY A 78 -7.55 14.34 -1.82
C GLY A 78 -6.77 13.07 -1.46
N PHE A 79 -7.04 12.43 -0.32
CA PHE A 79 -6.20 11.34 0.20
C PHE A 79 -6.08 10.16 -0.78
N TYR A 80 -7.20 9.62 -1.26
CA TYR A 80 -7.16 8.47 -2.16
C TYR A 80 -6.69 8.84 -3.56
N ALA A 81 -7.04 10.02 -4.07
CA ALA A 81 -6.49 10.50 -5.33
C ALA A 81 -4.96 10.60 -5.27
N ALA A 82 -4.40 11.16 -4.19
CA ALA A 82 -2.95 11.22 -3.99
C ALA A 82 -2.32 9.84 -3.91
N LEU A 83 -2.99 8.89 -3.25
CA LEU A 83 -2.52 7.50 -3.18
C LEU A 83 -2.51 6.83 -4.55
N PHE A 84 -3.56 7.02 -5.37
CA PHE A 84 -3.62 6.44 -6.71
C PHE A 84 -2.56 7.05 -7.64
N GLU A 85 -2.33 8.35 -7.53
CA GLU A 85 -1.25 9.06 -8.25
C GLU A 85 0.13 8.51 -7.88
N GLU A 86 0.42 8.32 -6.58
CA GLU A 86 1.68 7.73 -6.10
C GLU A 86 1.88 6.28 -6.59
N LEU A 87 0.79 5.51 -6.72
CA LEU A 87 0.82 4.14 -7.23
C LEU A 87 0.87 4.06 -8.77
N GLY A 88 0.84 5.19 -9.47
CA GLY A 88 0.76 5.22 -10.94
C GLY A 88 -0.55 4.64 -11.50
N MET A 89 -1.63 4.67 -10.73
CA MET A 89 -2.94 4.16 -11.11
C MET A 89 -3.82 5.28 -11.66
N VAL A 90 -4.43 5.05 -12.83
CA VAL A 90 -5.37 5.99 -13.45
C VAL A 90 -6.70 5.95 -12.70
N ALA A 91 -7.15 7.07 -12.14
CA ALA A 91 -8.45 7.20 -11.47
C ALA A 91 -9.33 8.27 -12.13
N THR A 92 -10.65 8.11 -12.12
CA THR A 92 -11.62 9.13 -12.56
C THR A 92 -11.67 10.31 -11.60
N GLY A 93 -11.99 11.49 -12.14
CA GLY A 93 -12.22 12.71 -11.36
C GLY A 93 -10.96 13.57 -11.21
N ALA A 94 -11.10 14.63 -10.41
CA ALA A 94 -10.03 15.59 -10.19
C ALA A 94 -8.82 15.01 -9.45
N ASP A 95 -7.67 15.66 -9.58
CA ASP A 95 -6.45 15.31 -8.85
C ASP A 95 -6.57 15.62 -7.35
N ALA A 96 -5.58 15.17 -6.58
CA ALA A 96 -5.54 15.37 -5.13
C ALA A 96 -5.57 16.86 -4.73
N TYR A 97 -4.94 17.72 -5.52
CA TYR A 97 -4.84 19.15 -5.24
C TYR A 97 -6.19 19.85 -5.40
N THR A 98 -6.85 19.65 -6.54
CA THR A 98 -8.19 20.18 -6.82
C THR A 98 -9.21 19.64 -5.84
N LEU A 99 -9.14 18.38 -5.43
CA LEU A 99 -10.00 17.81 -4.39
C LEU A 99 -9.80 18.49 -3.02
N CYS A 100 -8.57 18.84 -2.67
CA CYS A 100 -8.29 19.60 -1.46
C CYS A 100 -8.82 21.03 -1.53
N ILE A 101 -8.62 21.72 -2.66
CA ILE A 101 -9.11 23.10 -2.84
C ILE A 101 -10.63 23.13 -2.76
N THR A 102 -11.32 22.30 -3.54
CA THR A 102 -12.79 22.30 -3.65
C THR A 102 -13.50 21.92 -2.35
N LEU A 103 -12.82 21.24 -1.43
CA LEU A 103 -13.30 21.01 -0.08
C LEU A 103 -13.24 22.27 0.81
N ASP A 104 -12.25 23.14 0.62
CA ASP A 104 -12.09 24.41 1.33
C ASP A 104 -12.94 25.50 0.67
N LYS A 105 -14.12 25.77 1.23
CA LYS A 105 -15.05 26.77 0.69
C LYS A 105 -14.44 28.16 0.57
N THR A 106 -13.69 28.58 1.58
CA THR A 106 -13.12 29.93 1.61
C THR A 106 -11.99 30.06 0.60
N LEU A 107 -11.09 29.07 0.52
CA LEU A 107 -10.00 29.08 -0.46
C LEU A 107 -10.53 28.99 -1.90
N THR A 108 -11.54 28.15 -2.14
CA THR A 108 -12.20 28.06 -3.45
C THR A 108 -12.77 29.42 -3.87
N LYS A 109 -13.50 30.09 -2.96
CA LYS A 109 -14.07 31.42 -3.23
C LYS A 109 -13.02 32.48 -3.51
N LYS A 110 -11.94 32.50 -2.73
CA LYS A 110 -10.81 33.42 -2.96
C LYS A 110 -10.16 33.18 -4.31
N THR A 111 -9.99 31.92 -4.69
CA THR A 111 -9.43 31.53 -5.99
C THR A 111 -10.33 32.03 -7.11
N LEU A 112 -11.63 31.71 -7.06
CA LEU A 112 -12.60 32.07 -8.10
C LEU A 112 -12.88 33.58 -8.20
N ALA A 113 -12.70 34.35 -7.12
CA ALA A 113 -12.79 35.80 -7.17
C ALA A 113 -11.77 36.42 -8.15
N GLY A 114 -10.57 35.84 -8.26
CA GLY A 114 -9.55 36.24 -9.23
C GLY A 114 -9.96 36.01 -10.70
N PHE A 115 -10.96 35.15 -10.93
CA PHE A 115 -11.53 34.85 -12.25
C PHE A 115 -12.86 35.58 -12.51
N GLY A 116 -13.19 36.56 -11.68
CA GLY A 116 -14.41 37.37 -11.82
C GLY A 116 -15.70 36.59 -11.54
N ILE A 117 -15.63 35.60 -10.65
CA ILE A 117 -16.78 34.78 -10.25
C ILE A 117 -17.28 35.29 -8.89
N PRO A 118 -18.45 35.95 -8.83
CA PRO A 118 -18.99 36.49 -7.60
C PRO A 118 -19.37 35.37 -6.62
N SER A 119 -19.15 35.60 -5.33
CA SER A 119 -19.64 34.76 -4.23
C SER A 119 -20.18 35.64 -3.11
N PRO A 120 -21.05 35.12 -2.21
CA PRO A 120 -21.58 35.93 -1.11
C PRO A 120 -20.43 36.45 -0.25
N ARG A 121 -20.48 37.75 0.10
CA ARG A 121 -19.48 38.37 0.97
C ARG A 121 -19.42 37.59 2.29
N GLY A 122 -18.21 37.20 2.69
CA GLY A 122 -18.00 36.39 3.87
C GLY A 122 -16.53 36.27 4.25
N ARG A 123 -16.27 35.56 5.35
CA ARG A 123 -14.92 35.30 5.86
C ARG A 123 -14.86 33.95 6.58
N LEU A 124 -13.66 33.37 6.63
CA LEU A 124 -13.37 32.20 7.47
C LEU A 124 -13.14 32.65 8.91
N LEU A 125 -13.80 31.97 9.84
CA LEU A 125 -13.55 32.09 11.27
C LEU A 125 -13.00 30.79 11.83
N THR A 126 -12.01 30.92 12.71
CA THR A 126 -11.45 29.87 13.55
C THR A 126 -11.45 30.32 15.00
N ARG A 127 -11.24 29.41 15.95
CA ARG A 127 -11.06 29.80 17.36
C ARG A 127 -9.90 30.78 17.57
N ALA A 128 -8.88 30.74 16.70
CA ALA A 128 -7.78 31.69 16.73
C ALA A 128 -8.24 33.09 16.27
N SER A 129 -8.89 33.18 15.11
CA SER A 129 -9.29 34.47 14.55
C SER A 129 -10.42 35.17 15.33
N LEU A 130 -11.21 34.44 16.12
CA LEU A 130 -12.22 35.05 17.00
C LEU A 130 -11.61 35.95 18.09
N ARG A 131 -10.37 35.69 18.49
CA ARG A 131 -9.67 36.49 19.51
C ARG A 131 -9.31 37.88 19.02
N ASP A 132 -9.22 38.05 17.71
CA ASP A 132 -8.78 39.29 17.07
C ASP A 132 -9.96 40.26 16.82
N GLY A 133 -11.20 39.86 17.15
CA GLY A 133 -12.42 40.62 16.89
C GLY A 133 -12.81 40.66 15.39
N GLY A 134 -13.99 41.21 15.07
CA GLY A 134 -14.34 41.55 13.69
C GLY A 134 -15.43 40.70 13.02
N LEU A 135 -16.68 40.89 13.45
CA LEU A 135 -17.88 40.47 12.69
C LEU A 135 -18.75 41.67 12.25
N ASP A 136 -18.31 42.90 12.53
CA ASP A 136 -19.15 44.09 12.47
C ASP A 136 -19.46 44.59 11.05
N ASP A 137 -18.82 44.02 10.02
CA ASP A 137 -18.92 44.48 8.63
C ASP A 137 -19.82 43.62 7.72
N LEU A 138 -20.48 42.59 8.27
CA LEU A 138 -21.38 41.72 7.51
C LEU A 138 -22.86 42.12 7.73
N PRO A 139 -23.62 42.41 6.66
CA PRO A 139 -25.04 42.70 6.78
C PRO A 139 -25.81 41.41 7.10
N PHE A 140 -26.63 41.47 8.15
CA PHE A 140 -27.56 40.40 8.51
C PHE A 140 -28.75 40.32 7.53
N PRO A 141 -29.35 39.13 7.32
CA PRO A 141 -28.94 37.85 7.91
C PRO A 141 -27.67 37.27 7.28
N VAL A 142 -26.94 36.47 8.06
CA VAL A 142 -25.76 35.72 7.65
C VAL A 142 -25.98 34.22 7.87
N ILE A 143 -25.35 33.38 7.05
CA ILE A 143 -25.32 31.94 7.20
C ILE A 143 -23.91 31.48 7.60
N VAL A 144 -23.84 30.62 8.60
CA VAL A 144 -22.60 30.00 9.07
C VAL A 144 -22.53 28.55 8.59
N LYS A 145 -21.41 28.14 8.00
CA LYS A 145 -21.24 26.81 7.41
C LYS A 145 -19.88 26.24 7.79
N PRO A 146 -19.72 24.93 8.03
CA PRO A 146 -18.40 24.33 8.16
C PRO A 146 -17.56 24.55 6.89
N ASN A 147 -16.30 24.96 7.04
CA ASN A 147 -15.49 25.32 5.87
C ASN A 147 -15.07 24.09 5.05
N PHE A 148 -14.71 22.99 5.72
CA PHE A 148 -14.15 21.77 5.13
C PHE A 148 -15.13 20.60 5.12
N GLU A 149 -16.40 20.81 4.78
CA GLU A 149 -17.40 19.74 4.72
C GLU A 149 -18.25 19.82 3.44
N GLY A 150 -18.71 18.70 2.89
CA GLY A 150 -19.65 18.63 1.78
C GLY A 150 -21.04 18.20 2.21
N SER A 151 -21.85 17.79 1.23
CA SER A 151 -23.17 17.20 1.46
C SER A 151 -24.02 17.91 2.52
N SER A 152 -24.07 19.25 2.50
CA SER A 152 -24.81 20.05 3.48
C SER A 152 -24.52 19.76 4.96
N LYS A 153 -23.42 19.06 5.26
CA LYS A 153 -23.00 18.71 6.62
C LYS A 153 -22.73 19.97 7.44
N GLY A 154 -23.33 20.01 8.62
CA GLY A 154 -23.33 21.13 9.55
C GLY A 154 -24.11 22.35 9.07
N ILE A 155 -25.00 22.19 8.09
CA ILE A 155 -25.87 23.26 7.58
C ILE A 155 -27.33 22.93 7.92
N PHE A 156 -27.94 23.81 8.72
CA PHE A 156 -29.31 23.74 9.24
C PHE A 156 -29.95 25.13 9.20
N GLN A 157 -31.27 25.19 9.32
CA GLN A 157 -32.00 26.48 9.46
C GLN A 157 -31.47 27.34 10.62
N SER A 158 -31.07 26.71 11.72
CA SER A 158 -30.51 27.37 12.89
C SER A 158 -29.14 27.99 12.66
N ASN A 159 -28.48 27.72 11.53
CA ASN A 159 -27.20 28.32 11.20
C ASN A 159 -27.31 29.67 10.47
N VAL A 160 -28.54 30.11 10.18
CA VAL A 160 -28.80 31.47 9.70
C VAL A 160 -29.03 32.36 10.92
N ALA A 161 -28.12 33.32 11.13
CA ALA A 161 -28.18 34.30 12.20
C ALA A 161 -28.70 35.64 11.66
N GLU A 162 -29.62 36.26 12.38
CA GLU A 162 -30.23 37.54 12.01
C GLU A 162 -29.66 38.72 12.80
N ASP A 163 -28.89 38.43 13.85
CA ASP A 163 -28.21 39.42 14.68
C ASP A 163 -26.87 38.88 15.21
N ALA A 164 -26.06 39.78 15.78
CA ALA A 164 -24.72 39.45 16.27
C ALA A 164 -24.71 38.46 17.44
N ILE A 165 -25.76 38.45 18.27
CA ILE A 165 -25.88 37.53 19.41
C ILE A 165 -26.13 36.12 18.90
N GLN A 166 -27.07 35.97 17.96
CA GLN A 166 -27.33 34.70 17.29
C GLN A 166 -26.08 34.20 16.58
N LEU A 167 -25.38 35.08 15.86
CA LEU A 167 -24.13 34.74 15.16
C LEU A 167 -23.09 34.17 16.12
N GLY A 168 -22.85 34.83 17.25
CA GLY A 168 -21.92 34.35 18.27
C GLY A 168 -22.26 32.94 18.77
N ARG A 169 -23.54 32.65 19.03
CA ARG A 169 -24.00 31.32 19.46
C ARG A 169 -23.78 30.26 18.38
N VAL A 170 -24.16 30.57 17.14
CA VAL A 170 -24.03 29.63 16.00
C VAL A 170 -22.56 29.31 15.73
N VAL A 171 -21.69 30.33 15.74
CA VAL A 171 -20.26 30.17 15.52
C VAL A 171 -19.62 29.33 16.62
N ASP A 172 -19.93 29.58 17.90
CA ASP A 172 -19.40 28.80 19.01
C ASP A 172 -19.83 27.32 18.93
N GLN A 173 -21.11 27.07 18.65
CA GLN A 173 -21.66 25.72 18.47
C GLN A 173 -20.98 24.98 17.30
N LEU A 174 -20.87 25.61 16.13
CA LEU A 174 -20.26 24.97 14.97
C LEU A 174 -18.75 24.79 15.15
N LEU A 175 -18.02 25.72 15.75
CA LEU A 175 -16.58 25.55 16.02
C LEU A 175 -16.28 24.52 17.11
N ALA A 176 -17.24 24.21 17.98
CA ALA A 176 -17.11 23.08 18.90
C ALA A 176 -17.15 21.73 18.16
N LYS A 177 -17.95 21.62 17.09
CA LYS A 177 -18.07 20.40 16.27
C LYS A 177 -17.07 20.33 15.10
N TYR A 178 -16.76 21.49 14.51
CA TYR A 178 -15.93 21.65 13.32
C TYR A 178 -14.73 22.58 13.64
N PRO A 179 -13.71 22.07 14.36
CA PRO A 179 -12.64 22.90 14.92
C PRO A 179 -11.73 23.54 13.85
N GLU A 180 -11.71 22.99 12.63
CA GLU A 180 -10.91 23.48 11.51
C GLU A 180 -11.39 24.84 10.97
N GLY A 181 -12.63 25.24 11.26
CA GLY A 181 -13.15 26.57 10.93
C GLY A 181 -14.52 26.56 10.24
N VAL A 182 -15.18 27.72 10.30
CA VAL A 182 -16.50 27.98 9.70
C VAL A 182 -16.46 29.18 8.78
N ALA A 183 -17.13 29.11 7.65
CA ALA A 183 -17.37 30.24 6.77
C ALA A 183 -18.63 30.99 7.23
N VAL A 184 -18.51 32.29 7.49
CA VAL A 184 -19.64 33.19 7.77
C VAL A 184 -19.87 34.05 6.55
N GLU A 185 -21.06 33.96 5.97
CA GLU A 185 -21.40 34.56 4.67
C GLU A 185 -22.72 35.31 4.76
N ARG A 186 -22.88 36.40 4.02
CA ARG A 186 -24.19 37.03 3.82
C ARG A 186 -25.17 35.99 3.28
N TYR A 187 -26.33 35.88 3.92
CA TYR A 187 -27.41 35.06 3.39
C TYR A 187 -28.08 35.81 2.23
N ILE A 188 -28.13 35.16 1.06
CA ILE A 188 -28.79 35.66 -0.14
C ILE A 188 -30.12 34.93 -0.28
N ALA A 189 -31.25 35.63 -0.28
CA ALA A 189 -32.56 35.03 -0.57
C ALA A 189 -32.64 34.74 -2.08
N GLY A 190 -33.13 33.55 -2.45
CA GLY A 190 -33.11 33.11 -3.85
C GLY A 190 -33.32 31.61 -4.01
N VAL A 191 -32.91 31.09 -5.16
CA VAL A 191 -32.95 29.66 -5.52
C VAL A 191 -31.55 29.12 -5.75
N ASP A 192 -31.33 27.85 -5.39
CA ASP A 192 -30.06 27.17 -5.64
C ASP A 192 -30.08 26.52 -7.03
N VAL A 193 -29.00 26.69 -7.77
CA VAL A 193 -28.86 26.17 -9.14
C VAL A 193 -27.53 25.45 -9.25
N ARG A 194 -27.56 24.20 -9.71
CA ARG A 194 -26.38 23.37 -9.93
C ARG A 194 -26.08 23.23 -11.41
N VAL A 195 -24.83 23.42 -11.78
CA VAL A 195 -24.32 23.08 -13.12
C VAL A 195 -23.33 21.94 -12.97
N SER A 196 -23.50 20.88 -13.75
CA SER A 196 -22.55 19.77 -13.79
C SER A 196 -21.79 19.76 -15.10
N ARG A 197 -20.59 19.19 -15.11
CA ARG A 197 -19.79 18.97 -16.32
C ARG A 197 -19.29 17.54 -16.33
N ILE A 198 -19.34 16.91 -17.50
CA ILE A 198 -18.58 15.70 -17.82
C ILE A 198 -17.76 16.03 -19.06
N ASP A 199 -16.47 15.78 -19.02
CA ASP A 199 -15.61 16.11 -20.16
C ASP A 199 -15.95 15.19 -21.35
N GLY A 200 -16.00 15.75 -22.56
CA GLY A 200 -16.27 15.00 -23.79
C GLY A 200 -17.75 14.80 -24.16
N ILE A 201 -18.70 15.37 -23.41
CA ILE A 201 -20.12 15.47 -23.81
C ILE A 201 -20.54 16.93 -23.99
N ALA A 202 -21.75 17.14 -24.52
CA ALA A 202 -22.32 18.48 -24.65
C ALA A 202 -22.56 19.13 -23.28
N THR A 203 -22.53 20.46 -23.24
CA THR A 203 -22.79 21.26 -22.03
C THR A 203 -24.12 20.87 -21.40
N LEU A 204 -24.09 20.59 -20.10
CA LEU A 204 -25.28 20.22 -19.34
C LEU A 204 -26.04 21.47 -18.89
N ALA A 205 -27.36 21.44 -19.05
CA ALA A 205 -28.22 22.54 -18.64
C ALA A 205 -28.16 22.76 -17.11
N PRO A 206 -28.25 24.01 -16.62
CA PRO A 206 -28.40 24.29 -15.20
C PRO A 206 -29.64 23.61 -14.61
N VAL A 207 -29.47 23.06 -13.41
CA VAL A 207 -30.50 22.34 -12.66
C VAL A 207 -30.87 23.14 -11.43
N GLU A 208 -32.10 23.64 -11.37
CA GLU A 208 -32.65 24.31 -10.21
C GLU A 208 -33.02 23.29 -9.13
N ILE A 209 -32.68 23.60 -7.88
CA ILE A 209 -33.03 22.81 -6.70
C ILE A 209 -34.29 23.41 -6.09
N ASP A 210 -35.41 22.72 -6.22
CA ASP A 210 -36.70 23.11 -5.66
C ASP A 210 -37.01 22.33 -4.38
N ILE A 211 -37.52 23.04 -3.39
CA ILE A 211 -38.00 22.43 -2.14
C ILE A 211 -39.52 22.45 -2.17
N ALA A 212 -40.12 21.27 -2.03
CA ALA A 212 -41.57 21.09 -2.04
C ALA A 212 -42.27 22.02 -1.03
N GLY A 213 -43.43 22.55 -1.42
CA GLY A 213 -44.12 23.62 -0.69
C GLY A 213 -44.36 23.34 0.79
N GLU A 214 -44.74 22.11 1.14
CA GLU A 214 -44.99 21.67 2.52
C GLU A 214 -43.71 21.54 3.37
N TYR A 215 -42.55 21.44 2.73
CA TYR A 215 -41.23 21.40 3.36
C TYR A 215 -40.53 22.76 3.30
N LYS A 216 -41.16 23.81 2.76
CA LYS A 216 -40.58 25.16 2.74
C LYS A 216 -40.41 25.67 4.17
N ARG A 217 -39.15 25.91 4.53
CA ARG A 217 -38.75 26.43 5.83
C ARG A 217 -38.55 27.94 5.75
N ARG A 218 -38.27 28.56 6.90
CA ARG A 218 -38.05 30.01 7.02
C ARG A 218 -36.98 30.53 6.04
N PHE A 219 -35.88 29.79 5.89
CA PHE A 219 -34.83 30.09 4.93
C PHE A 219 -34.81 29.02 3.84
N ASN A 220 -34.82 29.46 2.58
CA ASN A 220 -34.74 28.58 1.42
C ASN A 220 -33.29 28.12 1.24
N ILE A 221 -32.89 27.06 1.95
CA ILE A 221 -31.56 26.46 1.89
C ILE A 221 -31.70 24.94 1.79
N LEU A 222 -30.86 24.30 0.98
CA LEU A 222 -30.71 22.84 0.98
C LEU A 222 -29.90 22.41 2.20
N ASP A 223 -30.58 22.28 3.34
CA ASP A 223 -29.97 21.88 4.61
C ASP A 223 -29.75 20.35 4.71
N PHE A 224 -29.04 19.93 5.75
CA PHE A 224 -28.70 18.53 5.98
C PHE A 224 -29.94 17.63 6.07
N GLU A 225 -31.01 18.09 6.71
CA GLU A 225 -32.22 17.30 6.90
C GLU A 225 -32.97 17.08 5.60
N LEU A 226 -33.16 18.14 4.82
CA LEU A 226 -33.76 18.03 3.49
C LEU A 226 -32.96 17.08 2.60
N LYS A 227 -31.62 17.16 2.64
CA LYS A 227 -30.78 16.34 1.77
C LYS A 227 -30.71 14.86 2.18
N HIS A 228 -30.73 14.52 3.46
CA HIS A 228 -30.45 13.15 3.94
C HIS A 228 -31.61 12.44 4.62
N LYS A 229 -32.58 13.20 5.16
CA LYS A 229 -33.74 12.65 5.86
C LYS A 229 -35.03 12.80 5.08
N HIS A 230 -35.11 13.84 4.25
CA HIS A 230 -36.27 14.14 3.40
C HIS A 230 -35.90 14.34 1.92
N PRO A 231 -35.12 13.42 1.30
CA PRO A 231 -34.75 13.58 -0.11
C PRO A 231 -35.97 13.66 -1.04
N GLU A 232 -37.11 13.07 -0.64
CA GLU A 232 -38.39 13.17 -1.34
C GLU A 232 -38.93 14.61 -1.45
N ALA A 233 -38.49 15.50 -0.56
CA ALA A 233 -38.89 16.90 -0.52
C ALA A 233 -38.10 17.80 -1.49
N VAL A 234 -37.05 17.27 -2.12
CA VAL A 234 -36.14 18.02 -2.99
C VAL A 234 -36.32 17.55 -4.43
N GLN A 235 -36.66 18.47 -5.32
CA GLN A 235 -36.83 18.22 -6.75
C GLN A 235 -35.77 18.96 -7.56
N PHE A 236 -35.28 18.30 -8.60
CA PHE A 236 -34.32 18.87 -9.54
C PHE A 236 -35.03 19.24 -10.84
N ARG A 237 -35.07 20.53 -11.15
CA ARG A 237 -35.78 21.07 -12.32
C ARG A 237 -34.82 21.60 -13.36
N THR A 238 -35.17 21.46 -14.63
CA THR A 238 -34.42 22.01 -15.76
C THR A 238 -35.34 22.84 -16.63
N LEU A 239 -34.79 23.81 -17.36
CA LEU A 239 -35.57 24.73 -18.21
C LEU A 239 -36.33 24.03 -19.33
N ASP A 240 -35.77 22.92 -19.81
CA ASP A 240 -36.27 22.22 -21.01
C ASP A 240 -37.17 21.01 -20.69
N ALA A 241 -37.54 20.79 -19.43
CA ALA A 241 -38.33 19.65 -19.01
C ALA A 241 -39.77 19.72 -19.56
N LYS A 242 -40.06 18.92 -20.60
CA LYS A 242 -41.41 18.78 -21.17
C LYS A 242 -42.40 18.25 -20.12
N GLY A 243 -43.41 19.05 -19.78
CA GLY A 243 -44.50 18.66 -18.88
C GLY A 243 -44.32 19.02 -17.40
N ALA A 244 -43.28 19.78 -17.04
CA ALA A 244 -43.07 20.30 -15.68
C ALA A 244 -43.38 21.80 -15.59
N THR A 245 -43.68 22.29 -14.38
CA THR A 245 -43.70 23.73 -14.09
C THR A 245 -42.31 24.33 -14.41
N PRO A 246 -42.22 25.43 -15.17
CA PRO A 246 -40.93 26.03 -15.53
C PRO A 246 -40.09 26.37 -14.30
N PRO A 247 -38.75 26.28 -14.37
CA PRO A 247 -37.87 26.79 -13.31
C PRO A 247 -38.16 28.26 -13.00
N ALA A 248 -37.84 28.68 -11.78
CA ALA A 248 -37.96 30.08 -11.37
C ALA A 248 -36.97 31.00 -12.11
N ILE A 249 -35.85 30.46 -12.60
CA ILE A 249 -34.86 31.22 -13.36
C ILE A 249 -35.25 31.32 -14.85
N GLY A 250 -35.05 32.49 -15.46
CA GLY A 250 -35.23 32.68 -16.91
C GLY A 250 -34.00 32.25 -17.72
N GLN A 251 -34.15 32.05 -19.04
CA GLN A 251 -33.07 31.62 -19.94
C GLN A 251 -31.81 32.48 -19.83
N GLN A 252 -31.96 33.81 -19.81
CA GLN A 252 -30.83 34.74 -19.71
C GLN A 252 -29.99 34.52 -18.44
N VAL A 253 -30.63 34.18 -17.32
CA VAL A 253 -29.93 33.90 -16.06
C VAL A 253 -29.24 32.54 -16.13
N ALA A 254 -29.89 31.54 -16.73
CA ALA A 254 -29.28 30.22 -16.93
C ALA A 254 -28.06 30.26 -17.84
N ASP A 255 -28.08 31.06 -18.91
CA ASP A 255 -26.92 31.27 -19.77
C ASP A 255 -25.75 31.89 -18.98
N ARG A 256 -26.05 32.88 -18.12
CA ARG A 256 -25.06 33.51 -17.24
C ARG A 256 -24.49 32.54 -16.21
N VAL A 257 -25.34 31.70 -15.61
CA VAL A 257 -24.93 30.65 -14.65
C VAL A 257 -24.02 29.63 -15.35
N SER A 258 -24.35 29.20 -16.57
CA SER A 258 -23.53 28.27 -17.35
C SER A 258 -22.16 28.86 -17.68
N ALA A 259 -22.11 30.11 -18.16
CA ALA A 259 -20.84 30.80 -18.46
C ALA A 259 -19.97 31.06 -17.21
N LEU A 260 -20.59 31.22 -16.03
CA LEU A 260 -19.86 31.27 -14.76
C LEU A 260 -19.34 29.90 -14.34
N ALA A 261 -20.14 28.84 -14.56
CA ALA A 261 -19.74 27.47 -14.25
C ALA A 261 -18.54 27.04 -15.09
N ASP A 262 -18.56 27.27 -16.41
CA ASP A 262 -17.45 26.91 -17.30
C ASP A 262 -16.14 27.57 -16.85
N ARG A 263 -16.17 28.88 -16.58
CA ARG A 263 -15.01 29.61 -16.04
C ARG A 263 -14.55 29.05 -14.70
N ALA A 264 -15.47 28.67 -13.81
CA ALA A 264 -15.12 28.12 -12.50
C ALA A 264 -14.51 26.73 -12.62
N PHE A 265 -15.03 25.86 -13.49
CA PHE A 265 -14.47 24.55 -13.73
C PHE A 265 -13.04 24.64 -14.28
N ASP A 266 -12.80 25.55 -15.24
CA ASP A 266 -11.48 25.77 -15.84
C ASP A 266 -10.51 26.37 -14.82
N ALA A 267 -10.95 27.36 -14.04
CA ALA A 267 -10.14 27.98 -12.99
C ALA A 267 -9.69 27.01 -11.88
N LEU A 268 -10.52 26.01 -11.57
CA LEU A 268 -10.24 25.01 -10.54
C LEU A 268 -9.55 23.75 -11.09
N GLY A 269 -9.43 23.61 -12.41
CA GLY A 269 -8.89 22.40 -13.03
C GLY A 269 -9.70 21.13 -12.75
N ILE A 270 -11.01 21.26 -12.57
CA ILE A 270 -11.89 20.09 -12.36
C ILE A 270 -11.96 19.31 -13.67
N ARG A 271 -11.53 18.06 -13.65
CA ARG A 271 -11.48 17.16 -14.82
C ARG A 271 -12.41 15.96 -14.65
N ASP A 272 -12.74 15.34 -15.77
CA ASP A 272 -13.62 14.18 -15.97
C ASP A 272 -15.07 14.44 -15.60
N VAL A 273 -15.34 14.82 -14.35
CA VAL A 273 -16.69 15.10 -13.85
C VAL A 273 -16.67 16.02 -12.63
N GLY A 274 -17.66 16.90 -12.53
CA GLY A 274 -17.87 17.71 -11.33
C GLY A 274 -19.16 18.53 -11.37
N SER A 275 -19.46 19.20 -10.27
CA SER A 275 -20.62 20.08 -10.15
C SER A 275 -20.27 21.39 -9.44
N ILE A 276 -20.93 22.47 -9.83
CA ILE A 276 -20.82 23.79 -9.22
C ILE A 276 -22.20 24.27 -8.81
N ASP A 277 -22.31 24.70 -7.56
CA ASP A 277 -23.52 25.23 -6.97
C ASP A 277 -23.49 26.75 -6.97
N PHE A 278 -24.57 27.35 -7.43
CA PHE A 278 -24.81 28.79 -7.42
C PHE A 278 -26.10 29.11 -6.66
N ARG A 279 -26.17 30.33 -6.16
CA ARG A 279 -27.39 30.98 -5.68
C ARG A 279 -27.79 32.04 -6.69
N VAL A 280 -29.01 32.00 -7.16
CA VAL A 280 -29.62 33.09 -7.93
C VAL A 280 -30.47 33.92 -6.98
N GLY A 281 -30.07 35.15 -6.73
CA GLY A 281 -30.78 36.09 -5.86
C GLY A 281 -32.13 36.51 -6.45
N LEU A 282 -33.00 37.09 -5.62
CA LEU A 282 -34.28 37.66 -6.07
C LEU A 282 -34.11 38.82 -7.06
N ASP A 283 -32.94 39.45 -7.08
CA ASP A 283 -32.49 40.45 -8.04
C ASP A 283 -31.96 39.84 -9.35
N GLY A 284 -31.91 38.52 -9.44
CA GLY A 284 -31.36 37.76 -10.56
C GLY A 284 -29.85 37.55 -10.49
N GLU A 285 -29.14 38.19 -9.56
CA GLU A 285 -27.68 38.11 -9.45
C GLU A 285 -27.22 36.71 -9.02
N VAL A 286 -26.11 36.26 -9.61
CA VAL A 286 -25.60 34.90 -9.47
C VAL A 286 -24.43 34.91 -8.51
N TYR A 287 -24.43 34.01 -7.53
CA TYR A 287 -23.37 33.90 -6.52
C TYR A 287 -22.91 32.46 -6.37
N PHE A 288 -21.61 32.21 -6.53
CA PHE A 288 -21.00 30.90 -6.30
C PHE A 288 -21.16 30.46 -4.83
N LEU A 289 -21.62 29.23 -4.63
CA LEU A 289 -21.78 28.62 -3.31
C LEU A 289 -20.66 27.61 -3.01
N SER A 290 -20.50 26.61 -3.87
CA SER A 290 -19.56 25.50 -3.68
C SER A 290 -19.20 24.81 -4.99
N ALA A 291 -18.07 24.12 -4.99
CA ALA A 291 -17.66 23.22 -6.07
C ALA A 291 -17.52 21.80 -5.50
N THR A 292 -17.91 20.80 -6.29
CA THR A 292 -17.87 19.39 -5.93
C THR A 292 -17.16 18.63 -7.05
N ALA A 293 -15.92 18.21 -6.79
CA ALA A 293 -15.11 17.43 -7.72
C ALA A 293 -15.28 15.90 -7.59
N ILE A 294 -16.13 15.45 -6.65
CA ILE A 294 -16.67 14.09 -6.56
C ILE A 294 -18.19 14.24 -6.40
N PRO A 295 -18.95 14.37 -7.50
CA PRO A 295 -20.39 14.57 -7.40
C PRO A 295 -21.12 13.31 -6.97
N SER A 296 -22.38 13.48 -6.55
CA SER A 296 -23.23 12.35 -6.18
C SER A 296 -23.62 11.54 -7.41
N PHE A 297 -23.37 10.22 -7.33
CA PHE A 297 -23.74 9.26 -8.37
C PHE A 297 -25.10 8.59 -8.12
N ASP A 298 -25.93 9.16 -7.24
CA ASP A 298 -27.32 8.75 -7.04
C ASP A 298 -28.13 8.98 -8.33
N PRO A 299 -28.93 8.02 -8.81
CA PRO A 299 -29.72 8.15 -10.04
C PRO A 299 -30.64 9.37 -10.12
N ASP A 300 -31.09 9.90 -8.97
CA ASP A 300 -31.96 11.05 -8.89
C ASP A 300 -31.18 12.36 -8.67
N SER A 301 -29.85 12.32 -8.69
CA SER A 301 -29.01 13.51 -8.53
C SER A 301 -29.12 14.46 -9.72
N ALA A 302 -28.85 15.75 -9.47
CA ALA A 302 -28.82 16.78 -10.50
C ALA A 302 -27.94 16.43 -11.71
N LEU A 303 -26.86 15.66 -11.53
CA LEU A 303 -26.00 15.22 -12.64
C LEU A 303 -26.82 14.39 -13.64
N PHE A 304 -27.57 13.41 -13.16
CA PHE A 304 -28.34 12.52 -14.02
C PHE A 304 -29.60 13.16 -14.57
N VAL A 305 -30.22 14.07 -13.83
CA VAL A 305 -31.32 14.89 -14.34
C VAL A 305 -30.84 15.73 -15.53
N ALA A 306 -29.65 16.33 -15.45
CA ALA A 306 -29.10 17.11 -16.54
C ALA A 306 -28.70 16.26 -17.76
N THR A 307 -28.11 15.08 -17.56
CA THR A 307 -27.73 14.19 -18.68
C THR A 307 -28.95 13.55 -19.35
N LYS A 308 -30.00 13.25 -18.59
CA LYS A 308 -31.26 12.70 -19.12
C LYS A 308 -31.91 13.64 -20.13
N ASN A 309 -31.78 14.95 -19.96
CA ASN A 309 -32.25 15.94 -20.93
C ASN A 309 -31.52 15.87 -22.28
N LEU A 310 -30.27 15.38 -22.29
CA LEU A 310 -29.52 15.11 -23.51
C LEU A 310 -29.84 13.73 -24.10
N GLY A 311 -30.77 12.97 -23.51
CA GLY A 311 -31.06 11.59 -23.91
C GLY A 311 -30.00 10.60 -23.45
N ILE A 312 -29.11 10.99 -22.52
CA ILE A 312 -28.07 10.11 -21.96
C ILE A 312 -28.63 9.46 -20.69
N ASP A 313 -28.76 8.14 -20.71
CA ASP A 313 -29.22 7.36 -19.56
C ASP A 313 -28.13 7.21 -18.47
N TYR A 314 -28.49 6.59 -17.34
CA TYR A 314 -27.56 6.38 -16.23
C TYR A 314 -26.27 5.68 -16.65
N THR A 315 -26.37 4.66 -17.51
CA THR A 315 -25.19 3.90 -17.96
C THR A 315 -24.32 4.76 -18.88
N GLY A 316 -24.93 5.50 -19.81
CA GLY A 316 -24.25 6.45 -20.68
C GLY A 316 -23.52 7.54 -19.89
N THR A 317 -24.12 8.06 -18.82
CA THR A 317 -23.51 9.05 -17.94
C THR A 317 -22.29 8.51 -17.22
N VAL A 318 -22.39 7.35 -16.58
CA VAL A 318 -21.25 6.69 -15.92
C VAL A 318 -20.13 6.40 -16.92
N MET A 319 -20.48 5.92 -18.12
CA MET A 319 -19.51 5.63 -19.16
C MET A 319 -18.88 6.88 -19.79
N ALA A 320 -19.56 8.02 -19.80
CA ALA A 320 -18.98 9.30 -20.21
C ALA A 320 -17.86 9.72 -19.25
N VAL A 321 -18.05 9.54 -17.93
CA VAL A 321 -17.01 9.79 -16.93
C VAL A 321 -15.81 8.86 -17.12
N VAL A 322 -16.05 7.56 -17.35
CA VAL A 322 -14.99 6.58 -17.65
C VAL A 322 -14.25 6.98 -18.94
N ARG A 323 -14.98 7.40 -19.98
CA ARG A 323 -14.40 7.82 -21.26
C ARG A 323 -13.53 9.06 -21.12
N ALA A 324 -13.95 10.04 -20.32
CA ALA A 324 -13.15 11.24 -20.04
C ALA A 324 -11.79 10.88 -19.42
N ALA A 325 -11.79 10.07 -18.37
CA ALA A 325 -10.57 9.61 -17.71
C ALA A 325 -9.69 8.75 -18.63
N ALA A 326 -10.32 7.89 -19.45
CA ALA A 326 -9.63 7.07 -20.43
C ALA A 326 -8.97 7.90 -21.54
N ALA A 327 -9.63 8.96 -22.01
CA ALA A 327 -9.12 9.87 -23.04
C ALA A 327 -7.81 10.53 -22.63
N ARG A 328 -7.79 11.15 -21.45
CA ARG A 328 -6.58 11.84 -20.95
C ARG A 328 -5.43 10.91 -20.56
N SER A 329 -5.72 9.62 -20.39
CA SER A 329 -4.74 8.62 -19.91
C SER A 329 -4.33 7.62 -21.00
N GLY A 330 -4.74 7.83 -22.25
CA GLY A 330 -4.38 6.95 -23.37
C GLY A 330 -5.09 5.58 -23.36
N LEU A 331 -6.18 5.42 -22.61
CA LEU A 331 -6.91 4.16 -22.45
C LEU A 331 -8.11 4.01 -23.41
N LEU A 332 -8.37 4.97 -24.29
CA LEU A 332 -9.48 4.86 -25.27
C LEU A 332 -9.45 3.57 -26.12
N PRO A 333 -8.28 3.12 -26.65
CA PRO A 333 -8.23 1.86 -27.38
C PRO A 333 -8.67 0.66 -26.55
N LEU A 334 -8.48 0.71 -25.23
CA LEU A 334 -8.86 -0.34 -24.29
C LEU A 334 -10.32 -0.24 -23.86
N LEU A 335 -10.87 0.99 -23.79
CA LEU A 335 -12.28 1.25 -23.55
C LEU A 335 -13.15 0.80 -24.73
N ASP A 336 -12.74 1.14 -25.96
CA ASP A 336 -13.49 0.91 -27.21
C ASP A 336 -13.30 -0.50 -27.80
N ALA A 337 -12.56 -1.37 -27.09
CA ALA A 337 -12.33 -2.74 -27.52
C ALA A 337 -13.64 -3.54 -27.60
N THR A 338 -14.07 -3.88 -28.82
CA THR A 338 -15.34 -4.59 -29.10
C THR A 338 -15.30 -6.08 -28.79
N LYS A 339 -14.10 -6.66 -28.71
CA LYS A 339 -13.91 -8.00 -28.19
C LYS A 339 -13.57 -7.86 -26.72
N PRO A 340 -14.33 -8.49 -25.79
CA PRO A 340 -13.78 -8.70 -24.47
C PRO A 340 -12.42 -9.36 -24.69
N ARG A 341 -11.37 -8.85 -24.04
CA ARG A 341 -10.14 -9.65 -23.94
C ARG A 341 -10.62 -11.04 -23.52
N SER A 342 -10.25 -12.08 -24.28
CA SER A 342 -10.05 -13.40 -23.67
C SER A 342 -9.37 -13.08 -22.36
N ARG A 343 -10.12 -13.30 -21.25
CA ARG A 343 -9.83 -12.86 -19.88
C ARG A 343 -8.40 -12.38 -19.87
N SER A 344 -8.13 -11.06 -19.93
CA SER A 344 -6.75 -10.59 -19.81
C SER A 344 -6.24 -11.26 -18.57
N ARG A 345 -5.41 -12.26 -18.78
CA ARG A 345 -5.31 -13.39 -17.90
C ARG A 345 -4.47 -12.88 -16.77
N ARG A 346 -5.05 -12.29 -15.70
CA ARG A 346 -4.33 -11.39 -14.78
C ARG A 346 -3.28 -10.58 -15.61
N THR A 347 -2.03 -10.37 -15.26
CA THR A 347 -1.02 -11.18 -15.94
C THR A 347 -0.80 -12.34 -15.01
N ALA A 348 -1.41 -13.48 -15.32
CA ALA A 348 -1.15 -14.75 -14.72
C ALA A 348 0.30 -14.99 -15.09
N LEU A 349 1.16 -14.49 -14.21
CA LEU A 349 2.58 -14.71 -14.29
C LEU A 349 2.77 -16.21 -14.39
N ARG A 350 3.65 -16.62 -15.29
CA ARG A 350 4.22 -17.95 -15.29
C ARG A 350 5.25 -17.95 -14.16
N VAL A 351 4.80 -18.37 -12.98
CA VAL A 351 5.64 -18.43 -11.79
C VAL A 351 6.40 -19.75 -11.84
N GLY A 352 7.71 -19.67 -12.05
CA GLY A 352 8.59 -20.82 -11.86
C GLY A 352 8.66 -21.16 -10.38
N PHE A 353 8.12 -22.29 -9.96
CA PHE A 353 8.22 -22.72 -8.57
C PHE A 353 9.45 -23.61 -8.41
N ALA A 354 10.51 -23.08 -7.82
CA ALA A 354 11.77 -23.78 -7.65
C ALA A 354 11.85 -24.46 -6.28
N PHE A 355 12.09 -25.78 -6.28
CA PHE A 355 12.07 -26.62 -5.08
C PHE A 355 13.01 -27.84 -5.20
N ASN A 356 13.29 -28.50 -4.07
CA ASN A 356 13.88 -29.84 -4.03
C ASN A 356 12.89 -30.80 -3.36
N MET A 357 12.55 -31.92 -4.01
CA MET A 357 11.54 -32.85 -3.51
C MET A 357 12.17 -34.00 -2.74
N LYS A 358 11.63 -34.27 -1.54
CA LYS A 358 12.01 -35.40 -0.69
C LYS A 358 11.48 -36.73 -1.26
N ARG A 359 12.35 -37.73 -1.34
CA ARG A 359 12.09 -39.08 -1.85
C ARG A 359 12.52 -40.18 -0.88
N ILE A 360 13.38 -39.86 0.08
CA ILE A 360 13.90 -40.80 1.09
C ILE A 360 13.30 -40.45 2.45
N GLU A 361 12.72 -41.46 3.11
CA GLU A 361 12.37 -41.35 4.53
C GLU A 361 13.63 -41.46 5.38
N SER A 362 13.82 -40.49 6.28
CA SER A 362 14.99 -40.36 7.17
C SER A 362 15.10 -41.44 8.28
N SER A 363 14.39 -42.56 8.14
CA SER A 363 14.17 -43.58 9.19
C SER A 363 15.38 -44.44 9.56
N ASN A 364 16.56 -44.20 8.97
CA ASN A 364 17.80 -44.96 9.25
C ASN A 364 19.04 -44.08 9.53
N GLY A 365 18.86 -42.82 9.92
CA GLY A 365 19.96 -41.89 10.20
C GLY A 365 20.60 -41.26 8.96
N ASP A 366 20.02 -41.51 7.77
CA ASP A 366 20.32 -40.79 6.53
C ASP A 366 19.56 -39.46 6.51
N ASP A 367 20.28 -38.37 6.77
CA ASP A 367 19.75 -37.01 6.87
C ASP A 367 19.97 -36.19 5.58
N ARG A 368 20.40 -36.81 4.48
CA ARG A 368 20.76 -36.08 3.25
C ARG A 368 19.62 -35.23 2.69
N GLU A 369 18.40 -35.76 2.64
CA GLU A 369 17.20 -35.07 2.15
C GLU A 369 16.35 -34.44 3.27
N ALA A 370 16.92 -34.25 4.48
CA ALA A 370 16.15 -33.72 5.61
C ALA A 370 15.68 -32.26 5.42
N GLU A 371 16.28 -31.52 4.50
CA GLU A 371 15.91 -30.15 4.14
C GLU A 371 14.97 -30.09 2.92
N TYR A 372 14.72 -31.21 2.23
CA TYR A 372 13.84 -31.21 1.07
C TYR A 372 12.37 -31.29 1.47
N ASP A 373 11.52 -30.69 0.65
CA ASP A 373 10.09 -30.58 0.90
C ASP A 373 9.32 -31.82 0.46
N SER A 374 8.24 -32.13 1.18
CA SER A 374 7.35 -33.22 0.81
C SER A 374 6.49 -32.85 -0.41
N PRO A 375 5.95 -33.84 -1.14
CA PRO A 375 4.99 -33.59 -2.21
C PRO A 375 3.78 -32.74 -1.77
N GLU A 376 3.33 -32.92 -0.53
CA GLU A 376 2.22 -32.16 0.06
C GLU A 376 2.56 -30.68 0.23
N THR A 377 3.77 -30.35 0.68
CA THR A 377 4.24 -28.95 0.78
C THR A 377 4.31 -28.30 -0.60
N ILE A 378 4.84 -29.02 -1.59
CA ILE A 378 4.96 -28.54 -2.98
C ILE A 378 3.57 -28.27 -3.58
N ASP A 379 2.61 -29.18 -3.35
CA ASP A 379 1.22 -29.00 -3.79
C ASP A 379 0.52 -27.83 -3.08
N ALA A 380 0.74 -27.66 -1.78
CA ALA A 380 0.17 -26.56 -1.01
C ALA A 380 0.65 -25.19 -1.52
N ILE A 381 1.97 -25.03 -1.73
CA ILE A 381 2.54 -23.78 -2.27
C ILE A 381 2.04 -23.53 -3.69
N SER A 382 1.97 -24.58 -4.52
CA SER A 382 1.44 -24.47 -5.89
C SER A 382 0.00 -23.95 -5.89
N LYS A 383 -0.88 -24.56 -5.08
CA LYS A 383 -2.27 -24.12 -4.91
C LYS A 383 -2.38 -22.70 -4.37
N ALA A 384 -1.48 -22.30 -3.47
CA ALA A 384 -1.43 -20.94 -2.96
C ALA A 384 -1.09 -19.94 -4.07
N ILE A 385 -0.06 -20.19 -4.88
CA ILE A 385 0.29 -19.35 -6.04
C ILE A 385 -0.85 -19.31 -7.06
N GLU A 386 -1.49 -20.44 -7.35
CA GLU A 386 -2.62 -20.54 -8.27
C GLU A 386 -3.86 -19.80 -7.77
N SER A 387 -4.11 -19.76 -6.45
CA SER A 387 -5.22 -19.01 -5.85
C SER A 387 -5.09 -17.49 -6.10
N HIS A 388 -3.86 -17.00 -6.22
CA HIS A 388 -3.55 -15.63 -6.66
C HIS A 388 -3.66 -15.43 -8.18
N GLY A 389 -4.12 -16.46 -8.90
CA GLY A 389 -4.43 -16.46 -10.34
C GLY A 389 -3.22 -16.43 -11.25
N HIS A 390 -2.09 -16.94 -10.76
CA HIS A 390 -0.89 -17.18 -11.55
C HIS A 390 -0.89 -18.63 -12.07
N THR A 391 0.01 -18.92 -13.01
CA THR A 391 0.26 -20.29 -13.49
C THR A 391 1.56 -20.77 -12.88
N VAL A 392 1.54 -21.94 -12.24
CA VAL A 392 2.75 -22.54 -11.66
C VAL A 392 3.44 -23.39 -12.71
N VAL A 393 4.75 -23.18 -12.86
CA VAL A 393 5.64 -24.03 -13.64
C VAL A 393 6.57 -24.72 -12.63
N PRO A 394 6.44 -26.03 -12.38
CA PRO A 394 7.31 -26.71 -11.43
C PRO A 394 8.74 -26.75 -11.98
N LEU A 395 9.71 -26.31 -11.19
CA LEU A 395 11.12 -26.25 -11.52
C LEU A 395 11.93 -26.97 -10.44
N GLU A 396 12.00 -28.30 -10.50
CA GLU A 396 12.81 -29.04 -9.53
C GLU A 396 14.31 -28.73 -9.73
N ALA A 397 14.98 -28.31 -8.65
CA ALA A 397 16.39 -27.91 -8.61
C ALA A 397 17.35 -29.10 -8.70
N THR A 398 17.35 -29.73 -9.88
CA THR A 398 18.26 -30.80 -10.28
C THR A 398 19.41 -30.26 -11.14
N VAL A 399 20.32 -31.13 -11.58
CA VAL A 399 21.42 -30.76 -12.50
C VAL A 399 20.93 -30.19 -13.84
N ASP A 400 19.69 -30.49 -14.22
CA ASP A 400 19.03 -29.98 -15.42
C ASP A 400 18.42 -28.58 -15.24
N PHE A 401 18.37 -28.04 -14.03
CA PHE A 401 17.68 -26.78 -13.71
C PHE A 401 18.08 -25.60 -14.61
N PRO A 402 19.37 -25.34 -14.94
CA PRO A 402 19.74 -24.24 -15.84
C PRO A 402 19.06 -24.33 -17.21
N ARG A 403 18.98 -25.53 -17.79
CA ARG A 403 18.33 -25.79 -19.07
C ARG A 403 16.81 -25.61 -18.95
N VAL A 404 16.22 -26.18 -17.90
CA VAL A 404 14.77 -26.12 -17.67
C VAL A 404 14.33 -24.67 -17.44
N LEU A 405 14.99 -23.92 -16.56
CA LEU A 405 14.70 -22.51 -16.27
C LEU A 405 14.73 -21.65 -17.54
N THR A 406 15.77 -21.82 -18.38
CA THR A 406 15.90 -21.06 -19.65
C THR A 406 14.76 -21.38 -20.62
N SER A 407 14.32 -22.63 -20.67
CA SER A 407 13.23 -23.07 -21.57
C SER A 407 11.82 -22.79 -21.02
N ALA A 408 11.69 -22.56 -19.71
CA ALA A 408 10.41 -22.47 -19.03
C ALA A 408 9.63 -21.17 -19.34
N ASN A 409 10.32 -20.13 -19.84
CA ASN A 409 9.75 -18.80 -20.13
C ASN A 409 8.89 -18.30 -18.95
N VAL A 410 9.49 -18.26 -17.77
CA VAL A 410 8.84 -17.80 -16.53
C VAL A 410 9.01 -16.29 -16.38
N ASP A 411 8.01 -15.64 -15.80
CA ASP A 411 8.03 -14.21 -15.52
C ASP A 411 8.77 -13.91 -14.21
N VAL A 412 8.54 -14.75 -13.20
CA VAL A 412 9.20 -14.71 -11.89
C VAL A 412 9.45 -16.12 -11.38
N VAL A 413 10.36 -16.26 -10.41
CA VAL A 413 10.58 -17.53 -9.69
C VAL A 413 10.16 -17.40 -8.22
N PHE A 414 9.31 -18.30 -7.73
CA PHE A 414 9.11 -18.50 -6.29
C PHE A 414 10.10 -19.57 -5.83
N ASN A 415 11.08 -19.20 -5.00
CA ASN A 415 12.19 -20.08 -4.63
C ASN A 415 12.05 -20.61 -3.20
N ILE A 416 12.09 -21.93 -3.05
CA ILE A 416 12.33 -22.66 -1.79
C ILE A 416 13.46 -23.69 -1.95
N ALA A 417 14.20 -23.66 -3.06
CA ALA A 417 15.17 -24.70 -3.37
C ALA A 417 16.44 -24.60 -2.50
N GLU A 418 16.73 -25.69 -1.81
CA GLU A 418 17.94 -25.92 -1.00
C GLU A 418 19.20 -26.13 -1.86
N GLY A 419 19.02 -26.54 -3.12
CA GLY A 419 20.11 -26.89 -4.03
C GLY A 419 20.66 -28.31 -3.81
N ILE A 420 21.73 -28.63 -4.53
CA ILE A 420 22.19 -30.03 -4.68
C ILE A 420 23.36 -30.33 -3.75
N SER A 421 24.42 -29.52 -3.82
CA SER A 421 25.66 -29.78 -3.09
C SER A 421 26.53 -28.53 -2.99
N GLY A 422 27.50 -28.57 -2.08
CA GLY A 422 28.45 -27.49 -1.84
C GLY A 422 27.96 -26.49 -0.80
N ARG A 423 28.90 -25.69 -0.28
CA ARG A 423 28.65 -24.78 0.85
C ARG A 423 27.67 -23.63 0.57
N ASN A 424 27.40 -23.32 -0.71
CA ASN A 424 26.54 -22.22 -1.15
C ASN A 424 25.30 -22.78 -1.90
N ARG A 425 24.85 -24.00 -1.57
CA ARG A 425 23.82 -24.72 -2.32
C ARG A 425 22.50 -23.94 -2.47
N GLU A 426 22.05 -23.28 -1.41
CA GLU A 426 20.82 -22.48 -1.41
C GLU A 426 20.88 -21.29 -2.39
N ALA A 427 22.08 -20.81 -2.71
CA ALA A 427 22.27 -19.73 -3.67
C ALA A 427 22.27 -20.21 -5.14
N GLN A 428 22.23 -21.52 -5.42
CA GLN A 428 22.34 -22.03 -6.80
C GLN A 428 21.20 -21.54 -7.70
N VAL A 429 19.95 -21.62 -7.23
CA VAL A 429 18.78 -21.15 -7.98
C VAL A 429 18.79 -19.63 -8.13
N PRO A 430 18.96 -18.84 -7.06
CA PRO A 430 19.08 -17.37 -7.15
C PRO A 430 20.19 -16.90 -8.08
N ASN A 431 21.39 -17.51 -8.06
CA ASN A 431 22.48 -17.14 -8.97
C ASN A 431 22.08 -17.28 -10.44
N LEU A 432 21.35 -18.33 -10.78
CA LEU A 432 20.86 -18.55 -12.14
C LEU A 432 19.75 -17.56 -12.50
N CYS A 433 18.85 -17.26 -11.57
CA CYS A 433 17.83 -16.23 -11.77
C CYS A 433 18.46 -14.85 -12.01
N GLU A 434 19.46 -14.47 -11.21
CA GLU A 434 20.23 -13.23 -11.36
C GLU A 434 20.96 -13.17 -12.71
N LEU A 435 21.64 -14.24 -13.10
CA LEU A 435 22.35 -14.33 -14.38
C LEU A 435 21.40 -14.17 -15.58
N LEU A 436 20.20 -14.74 -15.50
CA LEU A 436 19.18 -14.68 -16.56
C LEU A 436 18.27 -13.44 -16.44
N GLY A 437 18.48 -12.61 -15.41
CA GLY A 437 17.65 -11.44 -15.11
C GLY A 437 16.22 -11.78 -14.67
N VAL A 438 15.91 -13.02 -14.32
CA VAL A 438 14.58 -13.44 -13.87
C VAL A 438 14.38 -13.01 -12.41
N PRO A 439 13.40 -12.15 -12.09
CA PRO A 439 13.12 -11.78 -10.71
C PRO A 439 12.63 -13.00 -9.92
N PHE A 440 13.04 -13.12 -8.66
CA PHE A 440 12.69 -14.27 -7.80
C PHE A 440 12.33 -13.82 -6.39
N SER A 441 11.62 -14.65 -5.62
CA SER A 441 11.26 -14.40 -4.22
C SER A 441 12.40 -14.75 -3.26
N GLY A 442 12.47 -14.05 -2.14
CA GLY A 442 13.46 -14.28 -1.09
C GLY A 442 14.71 -13.43 -1.25
N SER A 443 15.73 -13.78 -0.47
CA SER A 443 17.00 -13.04 -0.41
C SER A 443 17.93 -13.39 -1.57
N ASP A 444 18.89 -12.52 -1.87
CA ASP A 444 19.85 -12.74 -2.97
C ASP A 444 20.89 -13.82 -2.69
N SER A 445 21.64 -14.17 -3.73
CA SER A 445 22.67 -15.22 -3.68
C SER A 445 23.75 -14.97 -2.62
N ALA A 446 24.11 -13.71 -2.38
CA ALA A 446 25.13 -13.37 -1.39
C ALA A 446 24.57 -13.56 0.02
N THR A 447 23.38 -13.04 0.30
CA THR A 447 22.70 -13.18 1.59
C THR A 447 22.45 -14.65 1.93
N LEU A 448 21.95 -15.46 0.99
CA LEU A 448 21.74 -16.90 1.23
C LEU A 448 23.07 -17.61 1.56
N SER A 449 24.12 -17.37 0.76
CA SER A 449 25.44 -17.96 0.99
C SER A 449 26.05 -17.55 2.34
N ILE A 450 25.85 -16.30 2.74
CA ILE A 450 26.34 -15.76 4.02
C ILE A 450 25.57 -16.38 5.19
N CYS A 451 24.25 -16.47 5.10
CA CYS A 451 23.41 -16.93 6.20
C CYS A 451 23.56 -18.43 6.46
N LEU A 452 23.72 -19.25 5.40
CA LEU A 452 23.97 -20.68 5.53
C LEU A 452 25.32 -20.96 6.23
N ASP A 453 26.36 -20.18 5.95
CA ASP A 453 27.64 -20.27 6.66
C ASP A 453 27.58 -19.56 8.02
N LYS A 454 27.40 -20.34 9.09
CA LYS A 454 27.21 -19.83 10.46
C LYS A 454 28.37 -18.95 10.92
N THR A 455 29.60 -19.24 10.51
CA THR A 455 30.77 -18.43 10.84
C THR A 455 30.73 -17.08 10.12
N LEU A 456 30.44 -17.07 8.81
CA LEU A 456 30.38 -15.82 8.04
C LEU A 456 29.21 -14.93 8.46
N CYS A 457 28.03 -15.51 8.64
CA CYS A 457 26.84 -14.83 9.17
C CYS A 457 27.18 -14.09 10.46
N LYS A 458 27.74 -14.79 11.46
CA LYS A 458 28.10 -14.18 12.76
C LYS A 458 29.18 -13.11 12.66
N ARG A 459 30.13 -13.24 11.72
CA ARG A 459 31.16 -12.20 11.48
C ARG A 459 30.60 -10.94 10.85
N MET A 460 29.50 -11.03 10.10
CA MET A 460 28.85 -9.87 9.47
C MET A 460 27.96 -9.09 10.44
N LEU A 461 27.43 -9.76 11.47
CA LEU A 461 26.64 -9.13 12.51
C LEU A 461 27.54 -8.30 13.44
N ARG A 462 27.29 -6.98 13.51
CA ARG A 462 28.10 -6.03 14.30
C ARG A 462 27.35 -5.38 15.46
N ASP A 463 26.04 -5.18 15.30
CA ASP A 463 25.21 -4.42 16.24
C ASP A 463 24.25 -5.31 17.02
N VAL A 464 24.46 -6.63 16.95
CA VAL A 464 23.69 -7.66 17.64
C VAL A 464 24.65 -8.68 18.24
N ASP A 465 24.32 -9.19 19.42
CA ASP A 465 25.12 -10.20 20.08
C ASP A 465 24.93 -11.56 19.41
N THR A 466 26.02 -12.30 19.22
CA THR A 466 26.02 -13.72 18.85
C THR A 466 26.86 -14.49 19.88
N PRO A 467 26.60 -15.79 20.10
CA PRO A 467 27.43 -16.59 20.99
C PRO A 467 28.90 -16.54 20.59
N GLY A 468 29.82 -16.47 21.56
CA GLY A 468 31.25 -16.54 21.27
C GLY A 468 31.59 -17.83 20.51
N PHE A 469 32.41 -17.76 19.46
CA PHE A 469 32.59 -18.90 18.57
C PHE A 469 34.01 -19.07 18.03
N GLN A 470 34.31 -20.29 17.60
CA GLN A 470 35.52 -20.65 16.85
C GLN A 470 35.20 -21.69 15.77
N LEU A 471 35.71 -21.46 14.56
CA LEU A 471 35.68 -22.43 13.47
C LEU A 471 36.89 -23.38 13.56
N LEU A 472 36.63 -24.68 13.45
CA LEU A 472 37.63 -25.74 13.39
C LEU A 472 37.56 -26.42 12.02
N VAL A 473 38.57 -26.19 11.18
CA VAL A 473 38.63 -26.74 9.81
C VAL A 473 39.13 -28.18 9.83
N THR A 474 40.07 -28.49 10.72
CA THR A 474 40.73 -29.80 10.86
C THR A 474 40.45 -30.46 12.21
N GLY A 475 39.89 -29.73 13.17
CA GLY A 475 39.72 -30.16 14.56
C GLY A 475 41.01 -30.11 15.39
N ARG A 476 42.14 -29.73 14.78
CA ARG A 476 43.48 -29.69 15.40
C ARG A 476 43.92 -28.27 15.74
N GLU A 477 43.15 -27.27 15.36
CA GLU A 477 43.43 -25.87 15.67
C GLU A 477 43.57 -25.66 17.18
N LYS A 478 44.39 -24.68 17.57
CA LYS A 478 44.50 -24.25 18.97
C LYS A 478 43.16 -23.62 19.38
N LEU A 479 42.54 -24.17 20.43
CA LEU A 479 41.31 -23.59 20.96
C LEU A 479 41.58 -22.25 21.65
N ARG A 480 40.72 -21.28 21.37
CA ARG A 480 40.63 -20.03 22.11
C ARG A 480 39.94 -20.31 23.46
N PRO A 481 40.14 -19.45 24.47
CA PRO A 481 39.43 -19.56 25.73
C PRO A 481 37.93 -19.27 25.50
N LEU A 482 37.13 -20.31 25.31
CA LEU A 482 35.67 -20.27 25.23
C LEU A 482 35.06 -20.56 26.61
N ARG A 483 33.89 -19.99 26.91
CA ARG A 483 33.15 -20.32 28.14
C ARG A 483 32.34 -21.59 27.94
N TYR A 484 32.63 -22.59 28.76
CA TYR A 484 31.89 -23.85 28.78
C TYR A 484 30.57 -23.72 29.58
N PRO A 485 29.53 -24.50 29.22
CA PRO A 485 29.52 -25.47 28.12
C PRO A 485 29.48 -24.81 26.74
N VAL A 486 29.96 -25.54 25.72
CA VAL A 486 29.93 -25.13 24.32
C VAL A 486 29.12 -26.14 23.50
N ILE A 487 28.56 -25.73 22.36
CA ILE A 487 27.92 -26.62 21.39
C ILE A 487 28.77 -26.71 20.12
N VAL A 488 28.97 -27.94 19.62
CA VAL A 488 29.71 -28.21 18.38
C VAL A 488 28.72 -28.65 17.29
N LYS A 489 28.72 -27.97 16.15
CA LYS A 489 27.79 -28.24 15.03
C LYS A 489 28.46 -28.06 13.66
N PRO A 490 27.90 -28.63 12.57
CA PRO A 490 28.35 -28.32 11.21
C PRO A 490 28.23 -26.82 10.90
N ASN A 491 29.17 -26.27 10.12
CA ASN A 491 29.19 -24.84 9.82
C ASN A 491 28.17 -24.41 8.75
N ALA A 492 27.85 -25.27 7.78
CA ALA A 492 27.07 -24.94 6.58
C ALA A 492 25.91 -25.92 6.32
N GLU A 493 25.19 -26.31 7.38
CA GLU A 493 23.96 -27.12 7.31
C GLU A 493 22.81 -26.42 8.04
N GLY A 494 21.57 -26.63 7.60
CA GLY A 494 20.33 -26.18 8.25
C GLY A 494 19.62 -27.33 8.99
N THR A 495 18.36 -27.09 9.38
CA THR A 495 17.42 -28.08 9.96
C THR A 495 17.99 -28.91 11.12
N SER A 496 18.93 -28.36 11.88
CA SER A 496 19.62 -29.04 12.99
C SER A 496 20.36 -30.33 12.59
N LYS A 497 20.75 -30.48 11.31
CA LYS A 497 21.58 -31.60 10.84
C LYS A 497 22.87 -31.69 11.64
N GLY A 498 23.21 -32.89 12.09
CA GLY A 498 24.41 -33.16 12.89
C GLY A 498 24.36 -32.62 14.33
N ILE A 499 23.21 -32.12 14.79
CA ILE A 499 23.01 -31.65 16.16
C ILE A 499 22.17 -32.66 16.94
N SER A 500 22.58 -32.95 18.17
CA SER A 500 21.81 -33.71 19.16
C SER A 500 22.13 -33.20 20.57
N LEU A 501 21.46 -33.71 21.59
CA LEU A 501 21.86 -33.48 22.99
C LEU A 501 23.34 -33.80 23.28
N LYS A 502 23.98 -34.69 22.51
CA LYS A 502 25.40 -35.06 22.66
C LYS A 502 26.37 -34.02 22.09
N SER A 503 25.86 -33.03 21.34
CA SER A 503 26.64 -31.98 20.70
C SER A 503 27.11 -30.89 21.68
N VAL A 504 26.64 -30.92 22.94
CA VAL A 504 27.08 -30.03 24.00
C VAL A 504 28.29 -30.64 24.73
N ALA A 505 29.38 -29.89 24.82
CA ALA A 505 30.64 -30.29 25.46
C ALA A 505 30.93 -29.42 26.69
N ASP A 506 31.45 -30.05 27.74
CA ASP A 506 31.87 -29.41 28.99
C ASP A 506 33.37 -29.16 29.08
N ASP A 507 34.16 -29.78 28.21
CA ASP A 507 35.61 -29.67 28.18
C ASP A 507 36.19 -29.78 26.76
N GLU A 508 37.47 -29.45 26.63
CA GLU A 508 38.20 -29.46 25.36
C GLU A 508 38.31 -30.87 24.74
N THR A 509 38.42 -31.91 25.56
CA THR A 509 38.51 -33.30 25.06
C THR A 509 37.26 -33.64 24.27
N ARG A 510 36.08 -33.36 24.85
CA ARG A 510 34.80 -33.63 24.19
C ARG A 510 34.58 -32.74 22.96
N VAL A 511 35.02 -31.48 22.98
CA VAL A 511 35.00 -30.60 21.79
C VAL A 511 35.78 -31.21 20.63
N ARG A 512 36.97 -31.74 20.90
CA ARG A 512 37.83 -32.35 19.85
C ARG A 512 37.23 -33.63 19.28
N GLU A 513 36.59 -34.44 20.10
CA GLU A 513 35.86 -35.63 19.65
C GLU A 513 34.71 -35.25 18.71
N LEU A 514 33.82 -34.36 19.16
CA LEU A 514 32.67 -33.91 18.37
C LEU A 514 33.07 -33.23 17.06
N ALA A 515 34.12 -32.39 17.10
CA ALA A 515 34.61 -31.73 15.90
C ALA A 515 35.13 -32.76 14.88
N ARG A 516 35.83 -33.81 15.33
CA ARG A 516 36.28 -34.89 14.46
C ARG A 516 35.10 -35.64 13.86
N GLU A 517 34.11 -36.02 14.67
CA GLU A 517 32.89 -36.71 14.22
C GLU A 517 32.16 -35.91 13.13
N ILE A 518 32.00 -34.59 13.32
CA ILE A 518 31.37 -33.71 12.34
C ILE A 518 32.19 -33.62 11.05
N ILE A 519 33.50 -33.41 11.15
CA ILE A 519 34.37 -33.26 9.98
C ILE A 519 34.41 -34.56 9.15
N GLU A 520 34.51 -35.71 9.81
CA GLU A 520 34.53 -37.02 9.14
C GLU A 520 33.18 -37.34 8.49
N ARG A 521 32.06 -37.05 9.18
CA ARG A 521 30.71 -37.36 8.67
C ARG A 521 30.26 -36.43 7.55
N TYR A 522 30.49 -35.13 7.70
CA TYR A 522 29.91 -34.10 6.81
C TYR A 522 30.93 -33.51 5.82
N GLY A 523 32.22 -33.85 5.94
CA GLY A 523 33.27 -33.37 5.03
C GLY A 523 33.46 -31.85 5.05
N GLN A 524 33.10 -31.19 6.15
CA GLN A 524 33.12 -29.73 6.29
C GLN A 524 33.61 -29.29 7.68
N PRO A 525 34.01 -28.02 7.87
CA PRO A 525 34.41 -27.48 9.17
C PRO A 525 33.30 -27.58 10.24
N ALA A 526 33.72 -27.77 11.49
CA ALA A 526 32.85 -27.71 12.66
C ALA A 526 32.96 -26.33 13.32
N ILE A 527 31.82 -25.73 13.70
CA ILE A 527 31.78 -24.51 14.50
C ILE A 527 31.52 -24.87 15.97
N VAL A 528 32.33 -24.30 16.86
CA VAL A 528 32.17 -24.38 18.31
C VAL A 528 31.61 -23.06 18.80
N GLU A 529 30.48 -23.08 19.51
CA GLU A 529 29.80 -21.89 20.03
C GLU A 529 29.57 -22.00 21.53
N GLU A 530 29.71 -20.90 22.27
CA GLU A 530 29.29 -20.85 23.67
C GLU A 530 27.81 -21.20 23.81
N TYR A 531 27.47 -22.12 24.71
CA TYR A 531 26.09 -22.48 24.95
C TYR A 531 25.41 -21.39 25.78
N ILE A 532 24.50 -20.64 25.15
CA ILE A 532 23.69 -19.64 25.86
C ILE A 532 22.61 -20.37 26.65
N LYS A 533 22.45 -20.08 27.93
CA LYS A 533 21.32 -20.61 28.75
C LYS A 533 20.18 -19.61 28.72
N GLY A 534 18.94 -20.09 28.68
CA GLY A 534 17.73 -19.25 28.78
C GLY A 534 16.64 -19.62 27.78
N ARG A 535 15.72 -18.68 27.56
CA ARG A 535 14.52 -18.84 26.72
C ARG A 535 14.87 -18.81 25.23
N GLU A 536 14.25 -19.65 24.43
CA GLU A 536 14.52 -19.78 23.00
C GLU A 536 13.32 -19.27 22.18
N PHE A 537 13.59 -18.43 21.19
CA PHE A 537 12.57 -17.79 20.37
C PHE A 537 12.84 -17.94 18.89
N THR A 538 11.76 -18.04 18.13
CA THR A 538 11.75 -17.99 16.68
C THR A 538 10.92 -16.80 16.23
N VAL A 539 11.46 -15.98 15.32
CA VAL A 539 10.80 -14.75 14.86
C VAL A 539 10.80 -14.72 13.33
N GLY A 540 9.60 -14.61 12.74
CA GLY A 540 9.43 -14.41 11.30
C GLY A 540 9.51 -12.92 10.91
N LEU A 541 10.06 -12.64 9.74
CA LEU A 541 10.08 -11.30 9.13
C LEU A 541 9.60 -11.38 7.70
N LEU A 542 8.74 -10.43 7.30
CA LEU A 542 8.18 -10.33 5.95
C LEU A 542 8.45 -8.95 5.34
N GLY A 543 8.79 -8.91 4.06
CA GLY A 543 9.06 -7.69 3.28
C GLY A 543 10.55 -7.38 3.10
N GLU A 544 10.87 -6.15 2.71
CA GLU A 544 12.23 -5.77 2.27
C GLU A 544 12.79 -4.61 3.11
N ARG A 545 12.68 -3.35 2.66
CA ARG A 545 13.33 -2.18 3.32
C ARG A 545 12.81 -1.86 4.72
N ARG A 546 11.56 -2.23 5.02
CA ARG A 546 10.92 -2.03 6.33
C ARG A 546 10.18 -3.32 6.69
N PRO A 547 10.90 -4.38 7.10
CA PRO A 547 10.29 -5.67 7.29
C PRO A 547 9.27 -5.61 8.43
N ARG A 548 8.13 -6.27 8.24
CA ARG A 548 7.19 -6.55 9.32
C ARG A 548 7.80 -7.65 10.18
N VAL A 549 8.06 -7.35 11.44
CA VAL A 549 8.49 -8.36 12.42
C VAL A 549 7.23 -9.01 12.96
N LEU A 550 7.10 -10.33 12.79
CA LEU A 550 5.99 -11.11 13.33
C LEU A 550 6.21 -11.36 14.83
N PRO A 551 5.16 -11.66 15.62
CA PRO A 551 5.35 -11.89 17.05
C PRO A 551 6.34 -13.04 17.30
N PRO A 552 7.21 -12.92 18.32
CA PRO A 552 8.07 -14.02 18.71
C PRO A 552 7.25 -15.23 19.15
N MET A 553 7.61 -16.40 18.65
CA MET A 553 7.17 -17.69 19.16
C MET A 553 8.24 -18.23 20.10
N GLU A 554 7.86 -18.61 21.31
CA GLU A 554 8.76 -19.27 22.25
C GLU A 554 8.73 -20.79 22.08
N VAL A 555 9.91 -21.40 22.06
CA VAL A 555 10.08 -22.86 22.07
C VAL A 555 10.30 -23.31 23.52
N ILE A 556 9.28 -23.96 24.10
CA ILE A 556 9.30 -24.39 25.50
C ILE A 556 9.61 -25.89 25.55
N PHE A 557 10.80 -26.24 26.03
CA PHE A 557 11.25 -27.63 26.12
C PHE A 557 10.57 -28.41 27.25
N LEU A 558 10.05 -29.59 26.90
CA LEU A 558 9.41 -30.56 27.77
C LEU A 558 10.44 -31.63 28.17
N GLY A 559 10.47 -32.06 29.44
CA GLY A 559 11.34 -33.17 29.88
C GLY A 559 12.48 -32.81 30.85
N GLY A 560 12.61 -31.56 31.30
CA GLY A 560 13.47 -31.19 32.43
C GLY A 560 14.99 -31.33 32.19
N HIS A 561 15.42 -31.46 30.93
CA HIS A 561 16.84 -31.47 30.58
C HIS A 561 17.50 -30.15 31.02
N GLN A 562 18.66 -30.24 31.68
CA GLN A 562 19.38 -29.05 32.15
C GLN A 562 19.90 -28.16 31.01
N ARG A 563 20.02 -28.72 29.79
CA ARG A 563 20.61 -28.07 28.60
C ARG A 563 19.87 -28.50 27.34
N PRO A 564 18.61 -28.06 27.17
CA PRO A 564 17.84 -28.48 26.02
C PRO A 564 18.40 -27.86 24.73
N VAL A 565 18.42 -28.69 23.68
CA VAL A 565 18.82 -28.31 22.33
C VAL A 565 17.64 -28.61 21.42
N TYR A 566 17.25 -27.65 20.58
CA TYR A 566 16.22 -27.85 19.56
C TYR A 566 16.80 -28.60 18.35
N ASP A 567 17.09 -29.88 18.57
CA ASP A 567 17.72 -30.78 17.61
C ASP A 567 16.74 -31.37 16.59
N TYR A 568 17.27 -32.20 15.67
CA TYR A 568 16.48 -32.78 14.58
C TYR A 568 15.36 -33.69 15.09
N GLU A 569 15.64 -34.54 16.09
CA GLU A 569 14.65 -35.45 16.69
C GLU A 569 13.53 -34.65 17.38
N CYS A 570 13.92 -33.60 18.11
CA CYS A 570 12.98 -32.66 18.72
C CYS A 570 12.09 -31.94 17.68
N LYS A 571 12.55 -31.72 16.45
CA LYS A 571 11.75 -31.12 15.37
C LYS A 571 10.79 -32.12 14.71
N GLN A 572 11.19 -33.39 14.58
CA GLN A 572 10.36 -34.43 13.98
C GLN A 572 9.25 -34.90 14.95
N GLU A 573 9.58 -35.03 16.24
CA GLU A 573 8.64 -35.47 17.28
C GLU A 573 8.27 -34.33 18.24
N TRP A 574 8.10 -33.12 17.69
CA TRP A 574 7.99 -31.89 18.47
C TRP A 574 6.89 -31.93 19.53
N GLU A 575 5.73 -32.55 19.25
CA GLU A 575 4.61 -32.67 20.19
C GLU A 575 5.00 -33.39 21.50
N LYS A 576 6.04 -34.24 21.48
CA LYS A 576 6.53 -34.96 22.64
C LYS A 576 7.60 -34.19 23.42
N HIS A 577 8.31 -33.28 22.77
CA HIS A 577 9.54 -32.69 23.29
C HIS A 577 9.48 -31.17 23.51
N VAL A 578 8.59 -30.45 22.83
CA VAL A 578 8.42 -29.00 22.95
C VAL A 578 6.96 -28.59 22.89
N ARG A 579 6.65 -27.45 23.51
CA ARG A 579 5.40 -26.71 23.30
C ARG A 579 5.74 -25.35 22.72
N TYR A 580 5.04 -24.94 21.67
CA TYR A 580 5.15 -23.58 21.15
C TYR A 580 4.19 -22.63 21.85
N GLU A 581 4.66 -21.42 22.12
CA GLU A 581 3.83 -20.34 22.63
C GLU A 581 3.96 -19.11 21.73
N CYS A 582 2.91 -18.82 20.97
CA CYS A 582 2.87 -17.73 20.02
C CYS A 582 1.53 -16.97 20.13
N PRO A 583 1.54 -15.66 20.44
CA PRO A 583 2.71 -14.85 20.81
C PRO A 583 3.34 -15.29 22.15
N ALA A 584 4.65 -15.19 22.27
CA ALA A 584 5.37 -15.47 23.51
C ALA A 584 5.00 -14.49 24.64
N GLN A 585 4.96 -14.97 25.88
CA GLN A 585 4.76 -14.12 27.06
C GLN A 585 6.00 -13.27 27.37
N LEU A 586 5.98 -12.02 26.91
CA LEU A 586 7.08 -11.07 27.05
C LEU A 586 6.59 -9.75 27.63
N THR A 587 7.44 -9.08 28.41
CA THR A 587 7.25 -7.67 28.74
C THR A 587 7.35 -6.81 27.49
N LYS A 588 6.83 -5.56 27.54
CA LYS A 588 6.90 -4.64 26.39
C LYS A 588 8.34 -4.30 26.03
N GLU A 589 9.22 -4.25 27.02
CA GLU A 589 10.64 -3.95 26.89
C GLU A 589 11.39 -5.10 26.21
N GLU A 590 11.14 -6.34 26.63
CA GLU A 590 11.71 -7.54 25.99
C GLU A 590 11.24 -7.68 24.54
N LEU A 591 9.93 -7.51 24.28
CA LEU A 591 9.38 -7.56 22.93
C LEU A 591 10.05 -6.54 22.01
N ARG A 592 10.15 -5.28 22.45
CA ARG A 592 10.85 -4.22 21.69
C ARG A 592 12.34 -4.51 21.50
N ALA A 593 12.98 -5.18 22.45
CA ALA A 593 14.38 -5.56 22.31
C ALA A 593 14.55 -6.66 21.24
N ILE A 594 13.72 -7.70 21.27
CA ILE A 594 13.69 -8.77 20.27
C ILE A 594 13.40 -8.20 18.88
N GLU A 595 12.35 -7.38 18.73
CA GLU A 595 11.98 -6.77 17.45
C GLU A 595 13.12 -5.93 16.85
N ARG A 596 13.84 -5.17 17.70
CA ARG A 596 15.01 -4.40 17.28
C ARG A 596 16.14 -5.31 16.82
N VAL A 597 16.49 -6.34 17.59
CA VAL A 597 17.55 -7.30 17.23
C VAL A 597 17.22 -7.98 15.90
N CYS A 598 15.99 -8.48 15.73
CA CYS A 598 15.55 -9.12 14.50
C CYS A 598 15.61 -8.17 13.29
N ARG A 599 15.09 -6.94 13.43
CA ARG A 599 15.11 -5.95 12.35
C ARG A 599 16.54 -5.57 11.96
N THR A 600 17.40 -5.32 12.94
CA THR A 600 18.82 -4.98 12.68
C THR A 600 19.53 -6.13 11.98
N THR A 601 19.34 -7.37 12.46
CA THR A 601 19.92 -8.59 11.87
C THR A 601 19.50 -8.75 10.41
N PHE A 602 18.20 -8.66 10.14
CA PHE A 602 17.63 -8.75 8.79
C PHE A 602 18.22 -7.72 7.83
N MET A 603 18.31 -6.46 8.28
CA MET A 603 18.86 -5.37 7.46
C MET A 603 20.38 -5.48 7.26
N GLN A 604 21.14 -5.90 8.28
CA GLN A 604 22.60 -6.03 8.19
C GLN A 604 23.03 -7.13 7.20
N LEU A 605 22.27 -8.22 7.13
CA LEU A 605 22.56 -9.35 6.24
C LEU A 605 21.98 -9.17 4.83
N GLY A 606 21.20 -8.11 4.60
CA GLY A 606 20.57 -7.85 3.30
C GLY A 606 19.40 -8.80 2.98
N CYS A 607 18.75 -9.36 4.00
CA CYS A 607 17.59 -10.22 3.82
C CYS A 607 16.45 -9.49 3.10
N ARG A 608 15.65 -10.24 2.33
CA ARG A 608 14.52 -9.72 1.57
C ARG A 608 13.38 -10.72 1.52
N ASP A 609 12.17 -10.18 1.40
CA ASP A 609 10.85 -10.81 1.29
C ASP A 609 10.45 -11.67 2.49
N VAL A 610 11.33 -12.55 2.96
CA VAL A 610 11.09 -13.48 4.05
C VAL A 610 12.39 -13.85 4.77
N ALA A 611 12.33 -13.97 6.10
CA ALA A 611 13.36 -14.65 6.88
C ALA A 611 12.79 -15.15 8.22
N ARG A 612 13.46 -16.13 8.81
CA ARG A 612 13.31 -16.56 10.20
C ARG A 612 14.59 -16.28 10.96
N ILE A 613 14.48 -15.80 12.19
CA ILE A 613 15.62 -15.54 13.07
C ILE A 613 15.39 -16.28 14.38
N ASP A 614 16.35 -17.14 14.72
CA ASP A 614 16.33 -17.95 15.92
C ASP A 614 17.21 -17.28 16.98
N LEU A 615 16.67 -17.09 18.19
CA LEU A 615 17.25 -16.30 19.26
C LEU A 615 17.28 -17.07 20.57
N ARG A 616 18.23 -16.70 21.44
CA ARG A 616 18.16 -17.06 22.87
C ARG A 616 18.31 -15.86 23.77
N MET A 617 17.48 -15.77 24.79
CA MET A 617 17.52 -14.71 25.80
C MET A 617 17.96 -15.28 27.15
N THR A 618 19.02 -14.72 27.73
CA THR A 618 19.51 -15.13 29.05
C THR A 618 18.55 -14.71 30.16
N PRO A 619 18.66 -15.27 31.38
CA PRO A 619 17.87 -14.83 32.53
C PRO A 619 18.00 -13.34 32.85
N GLU A 620 19.13 -12.72 32.50
CA GLU A 620 19.40 -11.29 32.66
C GLU A 620 18.79 -10.44 31.52
N GLY A 621 18.07 -11.05 30.58
CA GLY A 621 17.42 -10.38 29.45
C GLY A 621 18.33 -10.09 28.26
N LYS A 622 19.55 -10.65 28.21
CA LYS A 622 20.47 -10.44 27.07
C LYS A 622 20.11 -11.37 25.91
N ILE A 623 19.89 -10.81 24.73
CA ILE A 623 19.43 -11.53 23.53
C ILE A 623 20.63 -11.85 22.63
N TYR A 624 20.73 -13.11 22.21
CA TYR A 624 21.75 -13.60 21.28
C TYR A 624 21.09 -14.16 20.03
N VAL A 625 21.57 -13.76 18.85
CA VAL A 625 21.19 -14.36 17.57
C VAL A 625 21.91 -15.70 17.42
N LEU A 626 21.13 -16.78 17.33
CA LEU A 626 21.66 -18.13 17.14
C LEU A 626 21.88 -18.41 15.66
N GLU A 627 20.84 -18.19 14.86
CA GLU A 627 20.77 -18.54 13.45
C GLU A 627 19.82 -17.60 12.69
N VAL A 628 20.15 -17.35 11.42
CA VAL A 628 19.33 -16.54 10.51
C VAL A 628 19.05 -17.39 9.28
N ASN A 629 17.78 -17.63 9.01
CA ASN A 629 17.33 -18.41 7.88
C ASN A 629 16.52 -17.53 6.89
N PRO A 630 17.16 -17.00 5.83
CA PRO A 630 16.49 -16.28 4.75
C PRO A 630 15.71 -17.16 3.75
N LEU A 631 15.74 -18.48 3.91
CA LEU A 631 15.00 -19.49 3.16
C LEU A 631 14.21 -20.41 4.12
N PRO A 632 13.28 -19.87 4.92
CA PRO A 632 12.60 -20.68 5.93
C PRO A 632 11.64 -21.68 5.30
N GLY A 633 11.45 -22.82 5.96
CA GLY A 633 10.45 -23.81 5.56
C GLY A 633 9.03 -23.24 5.53
N LEU A 634 8.20 -23.77 4.62
CA LEU A 634 6.85 -23.30 4.32
C LEU A 634 5.81 -24.44 4.31
N THR A 635 6.06 -25.52 5.05
CA THR A 635 5.11 -26.62 5.23
C THR A 635 3.93 -26.14 6.08
N PRO A 636 2.68 -26.23 5.57
CA PRO A 636 1.48 -25.87 6.32
C PRO A 636 1.43 -26.58 7.68
N ASP A 637 0.96 -25.87 8.71
CA ASP A 637 0.75 -26.38 10.07
C ASP A 637 1.98 -27.00 10.77
N TYR A 638 3.17 -26.92 10.17
CA TYR A 638 4.40 -27.48 10.70
C TYR A 638 5.52 -26.45 10.77
N SER A 639 5.77 -25.71 9.69
CA SER A 639 6.88 -24.76 9.65
C SER A 639 6.63 -23.56 10.57
N ASP A 640 7.64 -23.19 11.36
CA ASP A 640 7.55 -22.12 12.37
C ASP A 640 6.99 -20.82 11.80
N LEU A 641 7.40 -20.43 10.59
CA LEU A 641 6.92 -19.20 9.95
C LEU A 641 5.41 -19.26 9.68
N CYS A 642 4.90 -20.41 9.23
CA CYS A 642 3.47 -20.63 9.00
C CYS A 642 2.69 -20.59 10.33
N LEU A 643 3.21 -21.21 11.38
CA LEU A 643 2.61 -21.18 12.72
C LEU A 643 2.55 -19.75 13.29
N ILE A 644 3.66 -19.02 13.19
CA ILE A 644 3.78 -17.61 13.64
C ILE A 644 2.81 -16.70 12.88
N ALA A 645 2.71 -16.86 11.55
CA ALA A 645 1.79 -16.09 10.72
C ALA A 645 0.32 -16.36 11.07
N ASN A 646 -0.04 -17.64 11.22
CA ASN A 646 -1.39 -18.07 11.56
C ASN A 646 -1.84 -17.55 12.94
N ALA A 647 -0.93 -17.50 13.92
CA ALA A 647 -1.20 -16.98 15.27
C ALA A 647 -1.71 -15.52 15.29
N ILE A 648 -1.51 -14.76 14.21
CA ILE A 648 -2.03 -13.39 14.05
C ILE A 648 -3.04 -13.25 12.90
N GLY A 649 -3.60 -14.35 12.43
CA GLY A 649 -4.65 -14.38 11.41
C GLY A 649 -4.17 -14.19 9.97
N ILE A 650 -2.87 -14.37 9.69
CA ILE A 650 -2.37 -14.46 8.32
C ILE A 650 -2.49 -15.91 7.88
N ASP A 651 -3.46 -16.21 7.02
CA ASP A 651 -3.63 -17.55 6.46
C ASP A 651 -2.52 -17.90 5.46
N TYR A 652 -2.40 -19.20 5.16
CA TYR A 652 -1.33 -19.73 4.32
C TYR A 652 -1.28 -19.11 2.91
N HIS A 653 -2.43 -18.89 2.27
CA HIS A 653 -2.48 -18.31 0.94
C HIS A 653 -2.00 -16.86 0.96
N THR A 654 -2.42 -16.11 1.98
CA THR A 654 -1.97 -14.74 2.21
C THR A 654 -0.46 -14.68 2.47
N LEU A 655 0.09 -15.56 3.30
CA LEU A 655 1.53 -15.64 3.58
C LEU A 655 2.35 -15.85 2.29
N ILE A 656 1.98 -16.84 1.47
CA ILE A 656 2.66 -17.10 0.19
C ILE A 656 2.54 -15.89 -0.75
N GLY A 657 1.38 -15.22 -0.76
CA GLY A 657 1.16 -13.98 -1.50
C GLY A 657 2.07 -12.83 -1.05
N GLU A 658 2.24 -12.63 0.26
CA GLU A 658 3.14 -11.61 0.82
C GLU A 658 4.60 -11.87 0.42
N ILE A 659 5.07 -13.12 0.50
CA ILE A 659 6.43 -13.51 0.09
C ILE A 659 6.63 -13.27 -1.42
N MET A 660 5.66 -13.68 -2.24
CA MET A 660 5.71 -13.54 -3.69
C MET A 660 5.65 -12.07 -4.16
N SER A 661 5.04 -11.18 -3.38
CA SER A 661 4.85 -9.77 -3.72
C SER A 661 6.15 -9.05 -4.06
N GLY A 662 7.26 -9.37 -3.38
CA GLY A 662 8.58 -8.81 -3.64
C GLY A 662 9.10 -9.12 -5.04
N ALA A 663 8.94 -10.36 -5.49
CA ALA A 663 9.33 -10.80 -6.83
C ALA A 663 8.48 -10.11 -7.92
N ILE A 664 7.16 -10.01 -7.69
CA ILE A 664 6.22 -9.35 -8.62
C ILE A 664 6.55 -7.87 -8.77
N LYS A 665 6.87 -7.19 -7.67
CA LYS A 665 7.29 -5.79 -7.67
C LYS A 665 8.53 -5.58 -8.54
N ARG A 666 9.57 -6.40 -8.35
CA ARG A 666 10.81 -6.35 -9.14
C ARG A 666 10.56 -6.63 -10.63
N TRP A 667 9.66 -7.56 -10.95
CA TRP A 667 9.23 -7.82 -12.33
C TRP A 667 8.52 -6.62 -12.98
N ARG A 668 7.62 -5.95 -12.25
CA ARG A 668 6.93 -4.74 -12.72
C ARG A 668 7.94 -3.63 -13.00
N GLU A 669 8.81 -3.30 -12.03
CA GLU A 669 9.83 -2.25 -12.17
C GLU A 669 10.70 -2.46 -13.41
N ARG A 670 11.11 -3.71 -13.67
CA ARG A 670 11.85 -4.07 -14.89
C ARG A 670 11.03 -3.85 -16.16
N THR A 671 9.81 -4.39 -16.21
CA THR A 671 8.96 -4.37 -17.41
C THR A 671 8.56 -2.94 -17.79
N PHE A 672 8.26 -2.08 -16.82
CA PHE A 672 7.91 -0.67 -17.08
C PHE A 672 9.15 0.15 -17.47
N GLY A 673 10.30 -0.06 -16.82
CA GLY A 673 11.54 0.62 -17.17
C GLY A 673 12.15 0.22 -18.52
N GLU A 674 11.77 -0.93 -19.08
CA GLU A 674 12.09 -1.33 -20.45
C GLU A 674 11.15 -0.64 -21.47
N ARG A 675 9.84 -0.55 -21.18
CA ARG A 675 8.87 0.13 -22.05
C ARG A 675 9.13 1.62 -22.22
N ASP A 676 9.51 2.33 -21.16
CA ASP A 676 9.84 3.76 -21.26
C ASP A 676 11.07 4.00 -22.17
N ARG A 677 12.04 3.07 -22.17
CA ARG A 677 13.22 3.12 -23.05
C ARG A 677 12.86 2.82 -24.51
N ASP A 678 11.94 1.88 -24.74
CA ASP A 678 11.47 1.56 -26.09
C ASP A 678 10.68 2.74 -26.69
N VAL A 679 9.80 3.39 -25.92
CA VAL A 679 9.05 4.58 -26.35
C VAL A 679 9.97 5.77 -26.61
N GLU A 680 11.04 5.94 -25.84
CA GLU A 680 12.05 6.98 -26.07
C GLU A 680 12.91 6.69 -27.32
N SER A 681 13.12 5.40 -27.64
CA SER A 681 13.80 4.97 -28.86
C SER A 681 12.95 5.13 -30.13
N GLU A 682 11.64 4.91 -30.05
CA GLU A 682 10.68 5.09 -31.15
C GLU A 682 10.38 6.58 -31.43
N ARG A 683 10.59 7.47 -30.44
CA ARG A 683 10.50 8.93 -30.62
C ARG A 683 11.70 9.55 -31.34
N ARG A 684 12.77 8.79 -31.58
CA ARG A 684 13.86 9.26 -32.46
C ARG A 684 13.44 9.03 -33.92
N PRO A 685 13.33 10.08 -34.76
CA PRO A 685 12.96 9.89 -36.15
C PRO A 685 14.02 9.04 -36.86
N SER A 686 13.57 7.96 -37.48
CA SER A 686 14.35 7.15 -38.41
C SER A 686 14.58 7.95 -39.69
N GLY A 687 15.63 8.78 -39.70
CA GLY A 687 16.03 9.47 -40.91
C GLY A 687 17.00 10.60 -40.68
N GLU A 688 18.29 10.28 -40.58
CA GLU A 688 19.36 11.10 -41.16
C GLU A 688 20.62 10.25 -41.35
N PRO A 689 21.35 10.36 -42.48
CA PRO A 689 22.52 9.52 -42.73
C PRO A 689 23.66 9.95 -41.82
N GLN A 690 24.34 8.98 -41.22
CA GLN A 690 25.59 9.23 -40.50
C GLN A 690 26.64 9.81 -41.45
N GLY A 691 26.92 11.11 -41.29
CA GLY A 691 27.99 11.82 -41.96
C GLY A 691 28.46 12.99 -41.10
N ALA A 692 29.78 13.04 -40.90
CA ALA A 692 30.58 14.09 -40.25
C ALA A 692 30.74 14.02 -38.72
N THR A 693 31.92 13.53 -38.36
CA THR A 693 32.67 13.72 -37.12
C THR A 693 32.58 15.13 -36.53
N ALA A 694 32.21 15.23 -35.24
CA ALA A 694 32.52 16.39 -34.40
C ALA A 694 33.35 15.93 -33.19
N ALA A 695 34.47 16.61 -32.99
CA ALA A 695 35.60 16.22 -32.17
C ALA A 695 35.33 16.20 -30.66
N ALA A 696 36.03 15.29 -29.97
CA ALA A 696 36.10 15.24 -28.52
C ALA A 696 36.81 16.48 -27.93
N PRO A 697 36.38 16.99 -26.76
CA PRO A 697 37.11 18.05 -26.06
C PRO A 697 38.40 17.48 -25.40
N PRO A 698 39.47 18.28 -25.29
CA PRO A 698 40.76 17.79 -24.80
C PRO A 698 40.75 17.57 -23.28
N PRO A 699 41.63 16.70 -22.76
CA PRO A 699 41.68 16.38 -21.34
C PRO A 699 42.29 17.53 -20.53
N ALA A 700 41.70 17.79 -19.37
CA ALA A 700 42.18 18.77 -18.41
C ALA A 700 43.57 18.37 -17.86
N ALA A 701 44.50 19.32 -17.92
CA ALA A 701 45.87 19.16 -17.45
C ALA A 701 45.95 19.12 -15.91
N SER A 702 46.70 18.12 -15.44
CA SER A 702 47.25 18.00 -14.09
C SER A 702 48.10 19.23 -13.73
N ALA A 703 47.87 19.81 -12.55
CA ALA A 703 48.78 20.76 -11.92
C ALA A 703 49.13 20.27 -10.51
N ALA A 704 50.44 20.16 -10.29
CA ALA A 704 51.11 19.56 -9.16
C ALA A 704 51.25 20.48 -7.94
N LEU A 705 51.55 19.84 -6.82
CA LEU A 705 52.04 20.37 -5.55
C LEU A 705 53.37 21.16 -5.70
N ALA A 706 53.50 22.28 -4.96
CA ALA A 706 54.72 22.77 -4.29
C ALA A 706 54.38 24.10 -3.57
N GLU A 707 54.34 24.10 -2.24
CA GLU A 707 55.38 24.65 -1.33
C GLU A 707 55.53 26.18 -1.33
N THR A 708 55.30 26.80 -0.17
CA THR A 708 55.99 28.04 0.24
C THR A 708 56.20 28.09 1.77
N PRO A 709 57.27 28.75 2.27
CA PRO A 709 57.93 28.44 3.53
C PRO A 709 57.57 29.37 4.72
N ALA A 710 58.14 29.06 5.87
CA ALA A 710 57.82 29.59 7.21
C ALA A 710 58.62 30.83 7.69
N THR A 711 57.94 31.61 8.56
CA THR A 711 58.40 32.41 9.76
C THR A 711 59.28 33.67 9.63
N PRO A 712 59.43 34.51 10.70
CA PRO A 712 58.52 35.12 11.72
C PRO A 712 58.83 36.66 11.86
N PRO A 713 58.66 37.46 12.98
CA PRO A 713 58.13 37.26 14.35
C PRO A 713 57.29 38.43 14.99
N THR A 714 57.05 38.32 16.31
CA THR A 714 56.83 39.34 17.38
C THR A 714 55.42 39.77 17.86
N ALA A 715 55.05 39.22 19.04
CA ALA A 715 54.85 39.84 20.37
C ALA A 715 53.71 40.85 20.70
N ALA A 716 53.18 40.63 21.94
CA ALA A 716 52.35 41.48 22.81
C ALA A 716 50.88 41.68 22.37
N ASN A 717 49.85 41.52 23.21
CA ASN A 717 49.69 41.50 24.67
C ASN A 717 48.51 40.58 25.06
#